data_AF-A0A841HSD3-F1
#
_entry.id   AF-A0A841HSD3-F1
#
_cell.length_a   1.000
_cell.length_b   1.000
_cell.length_c   1.000
_cell.angle_alpha   90.00
_cell.angle_beta   90.00
_cell.angle_gamma   90.00
#
_symmetry.space_group_name_H-M   'P 1'
#
loop_
_entity.id
_entity.type
_entity.pdbx_description
1 polymer ?
#
loop_
_entity_poly.entity_id
_entity_poly.type
_entity_poly.pdbx_seq_one_letter_code
_entity_poly.pdbx_strand_id
1 'polypeptide(L)'
;MDKDSIIRRQTTGDTWLTAAEMSSFRLSEWVVDPGLNQLRQADAVIQLEPRTMEVLCVLAQRPQKTVSRDTLMETVWSGRVVVDEVISRAVVQLRQALGDDPKAPRILQTVRGRGYRLIATPLPIESPSVSALTETIPLPPIDAVLPPKRRHWMAVAATLVLTLLAGVSWFQVSNSGAARVNSIAVLPLANLTGDPTQQIVVDGLSEALITSLARAPDLKVIARGSVYALRPDIDPIEAGRRLGVEAIVQGSVRQADERLRVAVRVVHTRDARVLWSDEYAGPVSADDMQIEQALVAGVLTGIDADEAVRRMAAAGDAALDPFAHRLYLEGQHLLNRRTPESVTLAVERFQQAINADPDDARLHAALAQAHLLRSYWSNSSAGEVVPLARAAANRAIELDSTVAGAHAVLGSIAYQYDWNWSDAEHLFRRALRLEPNDAAAHLQFANMLQWAGRFGEAREEYRRARELDPLSMIIYASSAAPDMLSGRYQEAENILRGVLELDPTFAFANNNLALLKTLSGDLENGISLYEDAQKRFGRDSSYASLGYAYGMAGRTKEARDVLSSLKYEAAQRPVSAYMLALVHLGLNEREAALAQLNAAVSAHDDYLIWARVDPRLHRVRQEPEFQKILRTVGLGEEAPRLAKSDAAQKVSGL
;
A
#
# COMPACT_ATOMS: atom_id res chain seq x y z
N MET A 1 -27.03 7.86 -48.83
CA MET A 1 -25.62 7.66 -49.19
C MET A 1 -24.97 7.02 -48.00
N ASP A 2 -24.63 5.75 -48.18
CA ASP A 2 -24.33 4.77 -47.17
C ASP A 2 -23.01 5.06 -46.42
N LYS A 3 -23.00 4.90 -45.10
CA LYS A 3 -21.79 4.93 -44.27
C LYS A 3 -21.41 3.53 -43.78
N ASP A 4 -21.93 2.49 -44.44
CA ASP A 4 -21.36 1.15 -44.45
C ASP A 4 -20.42 0.99 -45.66
N SER A 5 -19.11 1.15 -45.45
CA SER A 5 -18.09 0.33 -46.13
C SER A 5 -16.66 0.65 -45.68
N ILE A 6 -15.88 -0.43 -45.54
CA ILE A 6 -14.40 -0.51 -45.42
C ILE A 6 -13.89 -0.19 -43.99
N ILE A 7 -13.67 -1.14 -43.08
CA ILE A 7 -12.65 -2.21 -43.13
C ILE A 7 -13.25 -3.54 -42.60
N ARG A 8 -13.63 -4.45 -43.51
CA ARG A 8 -13.61 -5.89 -43.21
C ARG A 8 -12.20 -6.39 -43.48
N ARG A 9 -11.39 -6.58 -42.43
CA ARG A 9 -10.29 -7.54 -42.48
C ARG A 9 -10.81 -8.84 -41.87
N GLN A 10 -10.74 -9.90 -42.66
CA GLN A 10 -11.14 -11.25 -42.30
C GLN A 10 -10.36 -11.69 -41.05
N THR A 11 -11.05 -11.79 -39.91
CA THR A 11 -10.57 -12.55 -38.76
C THR A 11 -10.71 -14.02 -39.12
N THR A 12 -9.59 -14.72 -39.24
CA THR A 12 -9.55 -16.19 -39.29
C THR A 12 -10.29 -16.73 -38.07
N GLY A 13 -11.42 -17.39 -38.28
CA GLY A 13 -12.23 -18.03 -37.25
C GLY A 13 -11.59 -19.29 -36.67
N ASP A 14 -10.39 -19.14 -36.12
CA ASP A 14 -9.61 -20.21 -35.50
C ASP A 14 -9.51 -19.96 -33.99
N THR A 15 -10.22 -20.77 -33.20
CA THR A 15 -10.10 -20.78 -31.74
C THR A 15 -8.83 -21.51 -31.35
N TRP A 16 -7.92 -20.85 -30.62
CA TRP A 16 -6.67 -21.43 -30.12
C TRP A 16 -6.80 -21.74 -28.64
N LEU A 17 -6.38 -22.92 -28.22
CA LEU A 17 -6.27 -23.28 -26.81
C LEU A 17 -5.07 -22.53 -26.20
N THR A 18 -5.28 -21.94 -25.01
CA THR A 18 -4.19 -21.37 -24.22
C THR A 18 -3.35 -22.48 -23.58
N ALA A 19 -2.16 -22.14 -23.07
CA ALA A 19 -1.33 -23.11 -22.34
C ALA A 19 -2.05 -23.70 -21.11
N ALA A 20 -2.96 -22.94 -20.48
CA ALA A 20 -3.76 -23.43 -19.36
C ALA A 20 -4.84 -24.46 -19.76
N GLU A 21 -5.26 -24.47 -21.03
CA GLU A 21 -6.31 -25.34 -21.55
C GLU A 21 -5.75 -26.58 -22.28
N MET A 22 -4.45 -26.58 -22.62
CA MET A 22 -3.80 -27.70 -23.30
C MET A 22 -3.36 -28.79 -22.31
N SER A 23 -3.81 -30.02 -22.57
CA SER A 23 -3.31 -31.20 -21.86
C SER A 23 -1.82 -31.45 -22.16
N SER A 24 -1.12 -32.07 -21.21
CA SER A 24 0.28 -32.45 -21.40
C SER A 24 0.47 -33.35 -22.63
N PHE A 25 1.53 -33.12 -23.38
CA PHE A 25 1.83 -33.85 -24.61
C PHE A 25 3.32 -34.15 -24.73
N ARG A 26 3.66 -35.20 -25.46
CA ARG A 26 5.04 -35.59 -25.75
C ARG A 26 5.48 -34.99 -27.07
N LEU A 27 6.61 -34.30 -27.07
CA LEU A 27 7.24 -33.70 -28.24
C LEU A 27 8.68 -34.20 -28.36
N SER A 28 8.92 -35.13 -29.29
CA SER A 28 10.19 -35.89 -29.35
C SER A 28 10.47 -36.60 -28.01
N GLU A 29 11.65 -36.39 -27.42
CA GLU A 29 12.05 -36.83 -26.09
C GLU A 29 11.44 -36.05 -24.91
N TRP A 30 10.78 -34.92 -25.15
CA TRP A 30 10.28 -34.04 -24.09
C TRP A 30 8.82 -34.31 -23.77
N VAL A 31 8.50 -34.39 -22.48
CA VAL A 31 7.13 -34.23 -21.97
C VAL A 31 6.92 -32.75 -21.71
N VAL A 32 6.00 -32.15 -22.46
CA VAL A 32 5.58 -30.76 -22.30
C VAL A 32 4.39 -30.73 -21.35
N ASP A 33 4.53 -29.98 -20.26
CA ASP A 33 3.44 -29.66 -19.33
C ASP A 33 3.10 -28.17 -19.46
N PRO A 34 2.11 -27.82 -20.29
CA PRO A 34 1.68 -26.44 -20.50
C PRO A 34 1.19 -25.74 -19.23
N GLY A 35 0.53 -26.47 -18.31
CA GLY A 35 -0.01 -25.90 -17.07
C GLY A 35 1.08 -25.52 -16.06
N LEU A 36 2.21 -26.23 -16.08
CA LEU A 36 3.37 -25.94 -15.22
C LEU A 36 4.46 -25.13 -15.92
N ASN A 37 4.30 -24.81 -17.21
CA ASN A 37 5.34 -24.20 -18.05
C ASN A 37 6.66 -25.00 -18.03
N GLN A 38 6.59 -26.34 -18.04
CA GLN A 38 7.77 -27.22 -17.89
C GLN A 38 7.98 -28.14 -19.09
N LEU A 39 9.24 -28.37 -19.43
CA LEU A 39 9.69 -29.46 -20.28
C LEU A 39 10.43 -30.49 -19.43
N ARG A 40 10.07 -31.77 -19.55
CA ARG A 40 10.70 -32.87 -18.80
C ARG A 40 11.30 -33.91 -19.73
N GLN A 41 12.54 -34.30 -19.48
CA GLN A 41 13.22 -35.39 -20.16
C GLN A 41 14.04 -36.16 -19.13
N ALA A 42 13.68 -37.42 -18.86
CA ALA A 42 14.31 -38.25 -17.83
C ALA A 42 14.42 -37.49 -16.47
N ASP A 43 15.63 -37.16 -16.03
CA ASP A 43 15.92 -36.46 -14.77
C ASP A 43 16.04 -34.92 -14.91
N ALA A 44 15.88 -34.37 -16.12
CA ALA A 44 15.98 -32.94 -16.39
C ALA A 44 14.60 -32.28 -16.47
N VAL A 45 14.41 -31.21 -15.69
CA VAL A 45 13.23 -30.34 -15.73
C VAL A 45 13.68 -28.94 -16.13
N ILE A 46 13.17 -28.45 -17.26
CA ILE A 46 13.45 -27.10 -17.77
C ILE A 46 12.18 -26.26 -17.60
N GLN A 47 12.30 -25.15 -16.86
CA GLN A 47 11.22 -24.17 -16.73
C GLN A 47 11.27 -23.19 -17.90
N LEU A 48 10.17 -23.07 -18.65
CA LEU A 48 10.01 -22.08 -19.71
C LEU A 48 9.35 -20.80 -19.18
N GLU A 49 9.68 -19.68 -19.81
CA GLU A 49 8.92 -18.44 -19.65
C GLU A 49 7.48 -18.65 -20.16
N PRO A 50 6.43 -18.14 -19.48
CA PRO A 50 5.03 -18.42 -19.84
C PRO A 50 4.69 -18.09 -21.30
N ARG A 51 5.16 -16.96 -21.82
CA ARG A 51 4.92 -16.56 -23.23
C ARG A 51 5.65 -17.47 -24.23
N THR A 52 6.82 -17.97 -23.84
CA THR A 52 7.59 -18.92 -24.63
C THR A 52 6.88 -20.28 -24.67
N MET A 53 6.24 -20.71 -23.57
CA MET A 53 5.36 -21.87 -23.53
C MET A 53 4.10 -21.68 -24.40
N GLU A 54 3.44 -20.52 -24.33
CA GLU A 54 2.28 -20.23 -25.16
C GLU A 54 2.60 -20.28 -26.67
N VAL A 55 3.77 -19.77 -27.09
CA VAL A 55 4.23 -19.92 -28.48
C VAL A 55 4.37 -21.40 -28.88
N LEU A 56 4.92 -22.24 -27.99
CA LEU A 56 5.03 -23.68 -28.25
C LEU A 56 3.65 -24.35 -28.37
N CYS A 57 2.71 -23.99 -27.50
CA CYS A 57 1.32 -24.45 -27.50
C CYS A 57 0.58 -24.09 -28.80
N VAL A 58 0.70 -22.84 -29.27
CA VAL A 58 0.09 -22.40 -30.54
C VAL A 58 0.67 -23.17 -31.73
N LEU A 59 1.99 -23.39 -31.74
CA LEU A 59 2.65 -24.18 -32.78
C LEU A 59 2.27 -25.68 -32.72
N ALA A 60 2.08 -26.23 -31.53
CA ALA A 60 1.69 -27.62 -31.31
C ALA A 60 0.24 -27.93 -31.72
N GLN A 61 -0.65 -26.92 -31.73
CA GLN A 61 -2.02 -27.07 -32.24
C GLN A 61 -2.08 -27.22 -33.77
N ARG A 62 -1.03 -26.82 -34.49
CA ARG A 62 -0.92 -26.96 -35.94
C ARG A 62 0.41 -27.59 -36.37
N PRO A 63 0.66 -28.86 -36.01
CA PRO A 63 1.90 -29.53 -36.38
C PRO A 63 2.03 -29.59 -37.90
N GLN A 64 3.27 -29.51 -38.40
CA GLN A 64 3.61 -29.48 -39.83
C GLN A 64 3.08 -28.29 -40.64
N LYS A 65 2.27 -27.40 -40.06
CA LYS A 65 1.77 -26.19 -40.72
C LYS A 65 2.55 -24.96 -40.26
N THR A 66 2.68 -23.99 -41.15
CA THR A 66 3.37 -22.73 -40.82
C THR A 66 2.39 -21.79 -40.15
N VAL A 67 2.70 -21.36 -38.93
CA VAL A 67 1.98 -20.28 -38.24
C VAL A 67 2.71 -18.97 -38.53
N SER A 68 1.97 -17.95 -38.97
CA SER A 68 2.55 -16.65 -39.32
C SER A 68 2.98 -15.89 -38.06
N ARG A 69 3.87 -14.90 -38.24
CA ARG A 69 4.25 -14.00 -37.13
C ARG A 69 3.06 -13.21 -36.63
N ASP A 70 2.24 -12.70 -37.54
CA ASP A 70 1.03 -11.94 -37.19
C ASP A 70 0.05 -12.80 -36.36
N THR A 71 -0.14 -14.07 -36.72
CA THR A 71 -0.98 -14.99 -35.93
C THR A 71 -0.37 -15.28 -34.56
N LEU A 72 0.94 -15.55 -34.46
CA LEU A 72 1.59 -15.73 -33.16
C LEU A 72 1.46 -14.44 -32.32
N MET A 73 1.58 -13.27 -32.93
CA MET A 73 1.45 -11.98 -32.27
C MET A 73 0.04 -11.77 -31.73
N GLU A 74 -0.96 -11.98 -32.57
CA GLU A 74 -2.36 -11.81 -32.24
C GLU A 74 -2.83 -12.82 -31.19
N THR A 75 -2.37 -14.07 -31.26
CA THR A 75 -2.79 -15.14 -30.34
C THR A 75 -2.09 -15.08 -28.99
N VAL A 76 -0.77 -14.83 -28.95
CA VAL A 76 0.02 -14.87 -27.70
C VAL A 76 0.11 -13.49 -27.03
N TRP A 77 0.04 -12.38 -27.77
CA TRP A 77 0.22 -11.02 -27.22
C TRP A 77 -1.00 -10.09 -27.43
N SER A 78 -2.21 -10.65 -27.58
CA SER A 78 -3.45 -9.88 -27.76
C SER A 78 -3.56 -8.68 -26.81
N GLY A 79 -3.76 -7.49 -27.37
CA GLY A 79 -3.97 -6.24 -26.61
C GLY A 79 -2.71 -5.45 -26.21
N ARG A 80 -1.50 -5.82 -26.68
CA ARG A 80 -0.26 -5.06 -26.42
C ARG A 80 0.50 -4.73 -27.70
N VAL A 81 1.05 -3.51 -27.81
CA VAL A 81 1.95 -3.12 -28.91
C VAL A 81 3.33 -3.67 -28.60
N VAL A 82 3.76 -4.71 -29.32
CA VAL A 82 5.06 -5.36 -29.18
C VAL A 82 5.76 -5.44 -30.54
N VAL A 83 7.09 -5.42 -30.54
CA VAL A 83 7.92 -5.49 -31.75
C VAL A 83 8.25 -6.94 -32.12
N ASP A 84 8.47 -7.22 -33.41
CA ASP A 84 8.77 -8.56 -33.97
C ASP A 84 9.93 -9.31 -33.30
N GLU A 85 10.82 -8.59 -32.64
CA GLU A 85 11.97 -9.13 -31.93
C GLU A 85 11.56 -10.04 -30.75
N VAL A 86 10.38 -9.83 -30.17
CA VAL A 86 9.85 -10.64 -29.05
C VAL A 86 9.56 -12.08 -29.48
N ILE A 87 8.95 -12.28 -30.65
CA ILE A 87 8.70 -13.62 -31.21
C ILE A 87 10.04 -14.32 -31.52
N SER A 88 11.00 -13.56 -32.06
CA SER A 88 12.32 -14.09 -32.38
C SER A 88 13.07 -14.55 -31.12
N ARG A 89 12.97 -13.79 -30.03
CA ARG A 89 13.54 -14.15 -28.73
C ARG A 89 12.88 -15.40 -28.12
N ALA A 90 11.55 -15.48 -28.14
CA ALA A 90 10.83 -16.66 -27.68
C ALA A 90 11.23 -17.93 -28.45
N VAL A 91 11.38 -17.82 -29.78
CA VAL A 91 11.83 -18.94 -30.62
C VAL A 91 13.28 -19.35 -30.33
N VAL A 92 14.17 -18.39 -30.03
CA VAL A 92 15.55 -18.69 -29.61
C VAL A 92 15.56 -19.45 -28.28
N GLN A 93 14.77 -19.00 -27.30
CA GLN A 93 14.64 -19.68 -26.01
C GLN A 93 14.06 -21.10 -26.17
N LEU A 94 13.03 -21.28 -27.01
CA LEU A 94 12.48 -22.61 -27.30
C LEU A 94 13.52 -23.55 -27.91
N ARG A 95 14.32 -23.06 -28.87
CA ARG A 95 15.39 -23.87 -29.47
C ARG A 95 16.45 -24.27 -28.46
N GLN A 96 16.85 -23.35 -27.58
CA GLN A 96 17.80 -23.66 -26.51
C GLN A 96 17.25 -24.70 -25.54
N ALA A 97 16.00 -24.56 -25.13
CA ALA A 97 15.35 -25.48 -24.19
C ALA A 97 15.11 -26.88 -24.80
N LEU A 98 14.79 -26.94 -26.10
CA LEU A 98 14.53 -28.20 -26.81
C LEU A 98 15.80 -28.82 -27.43
N GLY A 99 16.95 -28.16 -27.33
CA GLY A 99 18.20 -28.61 -27.94
C GLY A 99 18.20 -28.60 -29.48
N ASP A 100 17.41 -27.72 -30.10
CA ASP A 100 17.18 -27.69 -31.56
C ASP A 100 18.13 -26.71 -32.28
N ASP A 101 18.87 -27.19 -33.30
CA ASP A 101 19.81 -26.36 -34.07
C ASP A 101 19.08 -25.58 -35.18
N PRO A 102 19.16 -24.24 -35.22
CA PRO A 102 18.54 -23.44 -36.28
C PRO A 102 19.06 -23.73 -37.70
N LYS A 103 20.29 -24.25 -37.85
CA LYS A 103 20.87 -24.63 -39.16
C LYS A 103 20.47 -26.03 -39.61
N ALA A 104 20.02 -26.88 -38.69
CA ALA A 104 19.56 -28.25 -38.94
C ALA A 104 18.33 -28.59 -38.08
N PRO A 105 17.18 -27.92 -38.30
CA PRO A 105 16.03 -27.99 -37.39
C PRO A 105 15.38 -29.37 -37.41
N ARG A 106 15.25 -29.99 -36.23
CA ARG A 106 14.55 -31.27 -36.00
C ARG A 106 13.18 -31.05 -35.40
N ILE A 107 13.02 -30.02 -34.57
CA ILE A 107 11.78 -29.74 -33.84
C ILE A 107 11.10 -28.48 -34.40
N LEU A 108 11.83 -27.38 -34.60
CA LEU A 108 11.25 -26.08 -34.97
C LEU A 108 11.91 -25.46 -36.21
N GLN A 109 11.17 -25.41 -37.33
CA GLN A 109 11.62 -24.79 -38.56
C GLN A 109 11.28 -23.29 -38.61
N THR A 110 12.23 -22.47 -39.04
CA THR A 110 11.94 -21.11 -39.49
C THR A 110 11.65 -21.12 -40.99
N VAL A 111 10.45 -20.72 -41.39
CA VAL A 111 10.07 -20.56 -42.80
C VAL A 111 10.29 -19.09 -43.17
N ARG A 112 11.36 -18.82 -43.91
CA ARG A 112 11.81 -17.45 -44.22
C ARG A 112 10.66 -16.62 -44.82
N GLY A 113 10.41 -15.46 -44.23
CA GLY A 113 9.35 -14.53 -44.66
C GLY A 113 7.90 -14.98 -44.38
N ARG A 114 7.67 -16.17 -43.79
CA ARG A 114 6.31 -16.70 -43.57
C ARG A 114 5.97 -17.04 -42.13
N GLY A 115 6.95 -17.37 -41.28
CA GLY A 115 6.72 -17.64 -39.86
C GLY A 115 7.46 -18.87 -39.36
N TYR A 116 6.84 -19.62 -38.44
CA TYR A 116 7.45 -20.76 -37.77
C TYR A 116 6.59 -22.01 -37.94
N ARG A 117 7.24 -23.18 -37.95
CA ARG A 117 6.58 -24.48 -38.16
C ARG A 117 7.17 -25.50 -37.20
N LEU A 118 6.30 -26.18 -36.45
CA LEU A 118 6.69 -27.32 -35.64
C LEU A 118 6.77 -28.56 -36.53
N ILE A 119 7.98 -29.10 -36.71
CA ILE A 119 8.23 -30.30 -37.51
C ILE A 119 8.11 -31.57 -36.66
N ALA A 120 8.30 -31.47 -35.33
CA ALA A 120 7.99 -32.58 -34.45
C ALA A 120 6.48 -32.69 -34.25
N THR A 121 5.94 -33.90 -34.39
CA THR A 121 4.51 -34.15 -34.17
C THR A 121 4.25 -34.36 -32.68
N PRO A 122 3.41 -33.53 -32.03
CA PRO A 122 3.04 -33.72 -30.64
C PRO A 122 2.14 -34.96 -30.51
N LEU A 123 2.49 -35.84 -29.58
CA LEU A 123 1.73 -37.04 -29.24
C LEU A 123 1.01 -36.81 -27.91
N PRO A 124 -0.30 -37.10 -27.81
CA PRO A 124 -1.00 -37.06 -26.53
C PRO A 124 -0.32 -38.00 -25.53
N ILE A 125 -0.17 -37.54 -24.28
CA ILE A 125 0.18 -38.44 -23.19
C ILE A 125 -1.14 -38.92 -22.62
N GLU A 126 -1.45 -40.20 -22.79
CA GLU A 126 -2.56 -40.82 -22.06
C GLU A 126 -2.24 -40.71 -20.57
N SER A 127 -2.91 -39.80 -19.88
CA SER A 127 -3.02 -39.86 -18.42
C SER A 127 -3.58 -41.25 -18.09
N PRO A 128 -2.93 -42.06 -17.24
CA PRO A 128 -3.54 -43.31 -16.81
C PRO A 128 -4.82 -42.95 -16.07
N SER A 129 -5.95 -43.22 -16.73
CA SER A 129 -7.27 -43.16 -16.15
C SER A 129 -7.27 -44.08 -14.95
N VAL A 130 -7.50 -43.54 -13.76
CA VAL A 130 -7.78 -44.31 -12.56
C VAL A 130 -9.16 -44.94 -12.73
N SER A 131 -9.25 -46.01 -13.51
CA SER A 131 -10.43 -46.86 -13.63
C SER A 131 -10.06 -48.17 -14.33
N ALA A 132 -9.47 -49.10 -13.57
CA ALA A 132 -9.58 -50.56 -13.74
C ALA A 132 -8.48 -51.27 -12.93
N LEU A 133 -8.68 -51.44 -11.61
CA LEU A 133 -8.14 -52.59 -10.86
C LEU A 133 -9.10 -52.91 -9.69
N THR A 134 -10.34 -53.26 -10.04
CA THR A 134 -11.12 -54.20 -9.22
C THR A 134 -10.96 -55.56 -9.86
N GLU A 135 -9.79 -56.16 -9.68
CA GLU A 135 -9.62 -57.59 -9.91
C GLU A 135 -8.87 -58.16 -8.71
N THR A 136 -9.61 -58.94 -7.93
CA THR A 136 -9.14 -59.72 -6.79
C THR A 136 -8.13 -60.76 -7.27
N ILE A 137 -6.84 -60.51 -7.05
CA ILE A 137 -5.80 -61.54 -7.17
C ILE A 137 -5.72 -62.28 -5.82
N PRO A 138 -5.94 -63.60 -5.78
CA PRO A 138 -5.80 -64.38 -4.55
C PRO A 138 -4.31 -64.55 -4.19
N LEU A 139 -4.00 -64.37 -2.90
CA LEU A 139 -2.67 -64.61 -2.34
C LEU A 139 -2.24 -66.07 -2.52
N PRO A 140 -1.02 -66.35 -3.03
CA PRO A 140 -0.42 -67.68 -2.92
C PRO A 140 0.13 -67.90 -1.50
N PRO A 141 0.24 -69.16 -1.04
CA PRO A 141 0.80 -69.46 0.27
C PRO A 141 2.30 -69.17 0.31
N ILE A 142 2.74 -68.62 1.45
CA ILE A 142 4.13 -68.31 1.75
C ILE A 142 4.85 -69.62 2.08
N ASP A 143 5.75 -70.05 1.20
CA ASP A 143 6.87 -70.91 1.55
C ASP A 143 8.16 -70.28 1.05
N ALA A 144 8.94 -69.73 1.97
CA ALA A 144 10.27 -69.21 1.70
C ALA A 144 11.30 -70.00 2.52
N VAL A 145 12.00 -70.91 1.85
CA VAL A 145 13.30 -71.44 2.31
C VAL A 145 14.40 -70.59 1.68
N LEU A 146 15.20 -69.91 2.51
CA LEU A 146 16.47 -69.28 2.10
C LEU A 146 17.62 -69.88 2.92
N PRO A 147 18.78 -70.21 2.31
CA PRO A 147 19.99 -70.56 3.04
C PRO A 147 20.82 -69.31 3.44
N PRO A 148 21.68 -69.40 4.48
CA PRO A 148 22.25 -68.24 5.16
C PRO A 148 23.69 -67.92 4.71
N LYS A 149 24.03 -66.62 4.66
CA LYS A 149 25.23 -65.97 5.24
C LYS A 149 25.55 -64.66 4.52
N ARG A 150 25.08 -63.53 5.07
CA ARG A 150 25.67 -62.16 5.03
C ARG A 150 24.58 -61.13 5.37
N ARG A 151 24.06 -61.12 6.61
CA ARG A 151 22.95 -60.23 7.01
C ARG A 151 23.30 -59.16 8.05
N HIS A 152 24.49 -59.21 8.66
CA HIS A 152 24.75 -58.37 9.83
C HIS A 152 25.30 -56.98 9.47
N TRP A 153 26.05 -56.85 8.36
CA TRP A 153 26.61 -55.56 7.93
C TRP A 153 25.61 -54.69 7.15
N MET A 154 24.68 -55.30 6.40
CA MET A 154 23.63 -54.55 5.68
C MET A 154 22.55 -54.00 6.61
N ALA A 155 22.26 -54.69 7.71
CA ALA A 155 21.32 -54.19 8.72
C ALA A 155 21.86 -52.95 9.44
N VAL A 156 23.15 -52.92 9.77
CA VAL A 156 23.80 -51.75 10.40
C VAL A 156 23.88 -50.57 9.42
N ALA A 157 24.23 -50.79 8.15
CA ALA A 157 24.28 -49.74 7.14
C ALA A 157 22.89 -49.18 6.79
N ALA A 158 21.86 -50.04 6.70
CA ALA A 158 20.49 -49.60 6.46
C ALA A 158 19.92 -48.83 7.65
N THR A 159 20.25 -49.23 8.88
CA THR A 159 19.84 -48.50 10.09
C THR A 159 20.56 -47.16 10.17
N LEU A 160 21.86 -47.09 9.86
CA LEU A 160 22.62 -45.83 9.81
C LEU A 160 22.08 -44.86 8.75
N VAL A 161 21.77 -45.35 7.55
CA VAL A 161 21.17 -44.55 6.47
C VAL A 161 19.74 -44.14 6.83
N LEU A 162 18.94 -45.01 7.46
CA LEU A 162 17.60 -44.64 7.96
C LEU A 162 17.67 -43.65 9.13
N THR A 163 18.66 -43.74 10.02
CA THR A 163 18.86 -42.74 11.08
C THR A 163 19.46 -41.43 10.56
N LEU A 164 20.25 -41.46 9.48
CA LEU A 164 20.73 -40.27 8.79
C LEU A 164 19.62 -39.61 7.97
N LEU A 165 18.77 -40.38 7.29
CA LEU A 165 17.61 -39.88 6.56
C LEU A 165 16.51 -39.40 7.52
N ALA A 166 16.25 -40.13 8.61
CA ALA A 166 15.39 -39.66 9.68
C ALA A 166 16.02 -38.48 10.41
N GLY A 167 17.34 -38.43 10.57
CA GLY A 167 18.06 -37.30 11.15
C GLY A 167 18.02 -36.06 10.27
N VAL A 168 18.16 -36.20 8.95
CA VAL A 168 18.05 -35.09 7.97
C VAL A 168 16.60 -34.65 7.80
N SER A 169 15.65 -35.58 7.78
CA SER A 169 14.21 -35.28 7.76
C SER A 169 13.76 -34.62 9.07
N TRP A 170 14.24 -35.11 10.22
CA TRP A 170 14.00 -34.50 11.52
C TRP A 170 14.71 -33.15 11.64
N PHE A 171 15.92 -32.96 11.10
CA PHE A 171 16.62 -31.66 11.09
C PHE A 171 16.00 -30.68 10.08
N GLN A 172 15.36 -31.15 9.00
CA GLN A 172 14.60 -30.31 8.08
C GLN A 172 13.20 -29.94 8.62
N VAL A 173 12.59 -30.81 9.43
CA VAL A 173 11.28 -30.58 10.08
C VAL A 173 11.42 -29.88 11.45
N SER A 174 12.51 -30.10 12.19
CA SER A 174 12.81 -29.46 13.48
C SER A 174 13.46 -28.08 13.33
N ASN A 175 13.88 -27.72 12.12
CA ASN A 175 14.29 -26.36 11.77
C ASN A 175 13.15 -25.57 11.11
N SER A 176 11.92 -26.11 11.11
CA SER A 176 10.65 -25.42 10.87
C SER A 176 10.11 -24.73 12.13
N GLY A 177 10.97 -24.43 13.11
CA GLY A 177 10.64 -23.42 14.10
C GLY A 177 10.32 -22.14 13.34
N ALA A 178 9.08 -21.66 13.46
CA ALA A 178 8.63 -20.47 12.77
C ALA A 178 9.67 -19.36 13.01
N ALA A 179 10.22 -18.82 11.92
CA ALA A 179 11.25 -17.81 12.04
C ALA A 179 10.56 -16.57 12.60
N ARG A 180 10.86 -16.20 13.85
CA ARG A 180 10.36 -14.97 14.45
C ARG A 180 10.75 -13.81 13.55
N VAL A 181 9.75 -13.19 12.91
CA VAL A 181 9.91 -11.98 12.12
C VAL A 181 9.28 -10.82 12.86
N ASN A 182 9.99 -9.70 12.92
CA ASN A 182 9.56 -8.49 13.62
C ASN A 182 9.04 -7.42 12.65
N SER A 183 9.01 -7.72 11.35
CA SER A 183 8.46 -6.82 10.34
C SER A 183 7.83 -7.55 9.16
N ILE A 184 6.64 -7.09 8.77
CA ILE A 184 5.81 -7.73 7.75
C ILE A 184 5.15 -6.69 6.85
N ALA A 185 4.96 -7.04 5.57
CA ALA A 185 4.08 -6.29 4.69
C ALA A 185 3.08 -7.23 4.01
N VAL A 186 1.83 -6.80 3.91
CA VAL A 186 0.77 -7.54 3.20
C VAL A 186 0.62 -6.94 1.82
N LEU A 187 1.02 -7.67 0.77
CA LEU A 187 0.79 -7.20 -0.59
C LEU A 187 -0.69 -7.28 -0.95
N PRO A 188 -1.18 -6.44 -1.87
CA PRO A 188 -2.54 -6.56 -2.37
C PRO A 188 -2.77 -7.97 -2.91
N LEU A 189 -3.82 -8.63 -2.44
CA LEU A 189 -4.18 -9.97 -2.91
C LEU A 189 -4.49 -9.92 -4.41
N ALA A 190 -3.99 -10.91 -5.16
CA ALA A 190 -4.27 -11.00 -6.59
C ALA A 190 -5.73 -11.39 -6.83
N ASN A 191 -6.46 -10.59 -7.59
CA ASN A 191 -7.81 -10.93 -8.03
C ASN A 191 -7.75 -11.92 -9.22
N LEU A 192 -8.02 -13.19 -8.93
CA LEU A 192 -8.10 -14.29 -9.90
C LEU A 192 -9.54 -14.81 -10.05
N THR A 193 -10.54 -14.01 -9.67
CA THR A 193 -11.97 -14.36 -9.83
C THR A 193 -12.44 -14.23 -11.28
N GLY A 194 -11.74 -13.43 -12.09
CA GLY A 194 -12.16 -13.08 -13.45
C GLY A 194 -13.16 -11.91 -13.53
N ASP A 195 -13.62 -11.40 -12.37
CA ASP A 195 -14.54 -10.26 -12.28
C ASP A 195 -13.84 -9.02 -11.69
N PRO A 196 -13.66 -7.94 -12.48
CA PRO A 196 -13.09 -6.69 -11.98
C PRO A 196 -13.90 -6.03 -10.87
N THR A 197 -15.20 -6.29 -10.78
CA THR A 197 -16.06 -5.70 -9.73
C THR A 197 -15.75 -6.27 -8.34
N GLN A 198 -15.16 -7.48 -8.29
CA GLN A 198 -14.68 -8.10 -7.05
C GLN A 198 -13.37 -7.49 -6.53
N GLN A 199 -12.72 -6.60 -7.28
CA GLN A 199 -11.46 -5.98 -6.83
C GLN A 199 -11.63 -5.23 -5.50
N ILE A 200 -12.79 -4.62 -5.27
CA ILE A 200 -13.09 -3.91 -4.02
C ILE A 200 -13.06 -4.88 -2.83
N VAL A 201 -13.65 -6.07 -2.99
CA VAL A 201 -13.68 -7.10 -1.93
C VAL A 201 -12.27 -7.64 -1.68
N VAL A 202 -11.52 -7.93 -2.74
CA VAL A 202 -10.12 -8.41 -2.65
C VAL A 202 -9.20 -7.38 -1.97
N ASP A 203 -9.34 -6.11 -2.34
CA ASP A 203 -8.62 -5.00 -1.71
C ASP A 203 -9.00 -4.87 -0.23
N GLY A 204 -10.30 -5.02 0.07
CA GLY A 204 -10.84 -4.98 1.42
C GLY A 204 -10.27 -6.06 2.33
N LEU A 205 -10.17 -7.31 1.87
CA LEU A 205 -9.52 -8.40 2.62
C LEU A 205 -8.04 -8.10 2.92
N SER A 206 -7.33 -7.52 1.95
CA SER A 206 -5.92 -7.12 2.15
C SER A 206 -5.81 -6.03 3.22
N GLU A 207 -6.72 -5.05 3.19
CA GLU A 207 -6.76 -3.94 4.14
C GLU A 207 -7.11 -4.39 5.56
N ALA A 208 -8.07 -5.30 5.67
CA ALA A 208 -8.51 -5.84 6.94
C ALA A 208 -7.36 -6.62 7.61
N LEU A 209 -6.64 -7.43 6.84
CA LEU A 209 -5.42 -8.11 7.31
C LEU A 209 -4.33 -7.13 7.77
N ILE A 210 -4.09 -6.04 7.02
CA ILE A 210 -3.13 -4.99 7.44
C ILE A 210 -3.56 -4.36 8.77
N THR A 211 -4.85 -4.01 8.88
CA THR A 211 -5.42 -3.33 10.06
C THR A 211 -5.34 -4.21 11.30
N SER A 212 -5.74 -5.48 11.22
CA SER A 212 -5.70 -6.39 12.37
C SER A 212 -4.27 -6.71 12.81
N LEU A 213 -3.33 -6.84 11.87
CA LEU A 213 -1.90 -6.99 12.18
C LEU A 213 -1.30 -5.71 12.80
N ALA A 214 -1.77 -4.52 12.40
CA ALA A 214 -1.21 -3.23 12.86
C ALA A 214 -1.36 -3.00 14.38
N ARG A 215 -2.27 -3.71 15.05
CA ARG A 215 -2.46 -3.69 16.52
C ARG A 215 -1.32 -4.37 17.29
N ALA A 216 -0.46 -5.14 16.61
CA ALA A 216 0.63 -5.87 17.23
C ALA A 216 1.82 -4.93 17.60
N PRO A 217 2.15 -4.74 18.89
CA PRO A 217 3.17 -3.76 19.31
C PRO A 217 4.61 -4.10 18.88
N ASP A 218 4.94 -5.39 18.83
CA ASP A 218 6.30 -5.86 18.53
C ASP A 218 6.47 -6.33 17.07
N LEU A 219 5.46 -6.08 16.23
CA LEU A 219 5.45 -6.42 14.82
C LEU A 219 5.28 -5.14 14.01
N LYS A 220 6.33 -4.72 13.29
CA LYS A 220 6.24 -3.62 12.34
C LYS A 220 5.39 -4.04 11.15
N VAL A 221 4.26 -3.40 10.93
CA VAL A 221 3.38 -3.66 9.78
C VAL A 221 3.43 -2.50 8.80
N ILE A 222 3.72 -2.80 7.54
CA ILE A 222 3.74 -1.77 6.50
C ILE A 222 2.32 -1.38 6.09
N ALA A 223 2.07 -0.08 6.07
CA ALA A 223 0.80 0.52 5.74
C ALA A 223 0.41 0.31 4.27
N ARG A 224 -0.91 0.40 4.04
CA ARG A 224 -1.56 0.26 2.74
C ARG A 224 -0.89 1.07 1.63
N GLY A 225 -0.60 2.35 1.87
CA GLY A 225 -0.08 3.28 0.85
C GLY A 225 1.16 2.74 0.14
N SER A 226 2.10 2.16 0.91
CA SER A 226 3.32 1.59 0.36
C SER A 226 3.14 0.25 -0.33
N VAL A 227 2.35 -0.67 0.24
CA VAL A 227 2.17 -1.99 -0.37
C VAL A 227 1.38 -1.93 -1.68
N TYR A 228 0.43 -1.00 -1.80
CA TYR A 228 -0.35 -0.79 -3.03
C TYR A 228 0.40 -0.02 -4.12
N ALA A 229 1.56 0.58 -3.81
CA ALA A 229 2.48 1.10 -4.81
C ALA A 229 3.29 -0.02 -5.50
N LEU A 230 3.18 -1.25 -5.02
CA LEU A 230 3.82 -2.45 -5.59
C LEU A 230 2.79 -3.27 -6.38
N ARG A 231 3.29 -4.07 -7.33
CA ARG A 231 2.45 -5.06 -8.00
C ARG A 231 2.23 -6.28 -7.08
N PRO A 232 1.05 -6.94 -7.12
CA PRO A 232 0.81 -8.17 -6.35
C PRO A 232 1.82 -9.29 -6.62
N ASP A 233 2.33 -9.37 -7.86
CA ASP A 233 3.23 -10.41 -8.36
C ASP A 233 4.73 -10.07 -8.20
N ILE A 234 5.05 -8.99 -7.49
CA ILE A 234 6.44 -8.58 -7.28
C ILE A 234 7.24 -9.68 -6.58
N ASP A 235 8.51 -9.80 -6.95
CA ASP A 235 9.43 -10.70 -6.28
C ASP A 235 9.54 -10.36 -4.77
N PRO A 236 9.41 -11.34 -3.85
CA PRO A 236 9.43 -11.08 -2.41
C PRO A 236 10.73 -10.46 -1.89
N ILE A 237 11.88 -10.76 -2.51
CA ILE A 237 13.17 -10.19 -2.11
C ILE A 237 13.19 -8.70 -2.46
N GLU A 238 12.76 -8.37 -3.68
CA GLU A 238 12.66 -6.97 -4.11
C GLU A 238 11.61 -6.18 -3.30
N ALA A 239 10.46 -6.78 -3.00
CA ALA A 239 9.45 -6.15 -2.13
C ALA A 239 10.01 -5.90 -0.72
N GLY A 240 10.69 -6.89 -0.14
CA GLY A 240 11.35 -6.76 1.16
C GLY A 240 12.40 -5.66 1.20
N ARG A 241 13.20 -5.53 0.13
CA ARG A 241 14.19 -4.45 -0.01
C ARG A 241 13.55 -3.07 -0.12
N ARG A 242 12.47 -2.93 -0.90
CA ARG A 242 11.77 -1.65 -1.10
C ARG A 242 11.01 -1.19 0.15
N LEU A 243 10.44 -2.12 0.90
CA LEU A 243 9.63 -1.84 2.09
C LEU A 243 10.42 -1.93 3.40
N GLY A 244 11.62 -2.51 3.37
CA GLY A 244 12.46 -2.71 4.56
C GLY A 244 11.85 -3.69 5.56
N VAL A 245 11.36 -4.85 5.10
CA VAL A 245 10.69 -5.87 5.93
C VAL A 245 11.33 -7.26 5.81
N GLU A 246 11.16 -8.07 6.85
CA GLU A 246 11.68 -9.45 6.95
C GLU A 246 10.74 -10.49 6.32
N ALA A 247 9.44 -10.21 6.28
CA ALA A 247 8.44 -11.08 5.68
C ALA A 247 7.45 -10.31 4.79
N ILE A 248 6.96 -11.01 3.76
CA ILE A 248 5.89 -10.54 2.87
C ILE A 248 4.75 -11.56 2.89
N VAL A 249 3.53 -11.08 3.09
CA VAL A 249 2.32 -11.85 2.83
C VAL A 249 1.93 -11.66 1.38
N GLN A 250 1.83 -12.76 0.65
CA GLN A 250 1.31 -12.80 -0.73
C GLN A 250 0.09 -13.70 -0.76
N GLY A 251 -0.86 -13.39 -1.63
CA GLY A 251 -2.00 -14.27 -1.81
C GLY A 251 -2.82 -13.93 -3.03
N SER A 252 -3.85 -14.74 -3.24
CA SER A 252 -4.77 -14.60 -4.35
C SER A 252 -6.18 -15.04 -3.95
N VAL A 253 -7.17 -14.37 -4.50
CA VAL A 253 -8.58 -14.70 -4.36
C VAL A 253 -9.07 -15.24 -5.70
N ARG A 254 -9.59 -16.47 -5.70
CA ARG A 254 -10.25 -17.08 -6.86
C ARG A 254 -11.67 -17.44 -6.51
N GLN A 255 -12.56 -17.39 -7.49
CA GLN A 255 -13.92 -17.88 -7.33
C GLN A 255 -14.02 -19.26 -7.98
N ALA A 256 -14.55 -20.23 -7.23
CA ALA A 256 -14.90 -21.55 -7.74
C ALA A 256 -16.34 -21.83 -7.33
N ASP A 257 -17.23 -21.93 -8.31
CA ASP A 257 -18.68 -22.04 -8.10
C ASP A 257 -19.23 -20.85 -7.27
N GLU A 258 -20.00 -21.14 -6.21
CA GLU A 258 -20.53 -20.14 -5.26
C GLU A 258 -19.57 -19.86 -4.07
N ARG A 259 -18.28 -20.22 -4.18
CA ARG A 259 -17.30 -20.04 -3.10
C ARG A 259 -16.08 -19.23 -3.52
N LEU A 260 -15.68 -18.28 -2.67
CA LEU A 260 -14.38 -17.63 -2.71
C LEU A 260 -13.34 -18.57 -2.07
N ARG A 261 -12.20 -18.69 -2.73
CA ARG A 261 -11.02 -19.38 -2.19
C ARG A 261 -9.87 -18.39 -2.12
N VAL A 262 -9.32 -18.25 -0.92
CA VAL A 262 -8.25 -17.32 -0.61
C VAL A 262 -7.01 -18.12 -0.23
N ALA A 263 -6.00 -18.09 -1.08
CA ALA A 263 -4.72 -18.73 -0.83
C ALA A 263 -3.71 -17.68 -0.37
N VAL A 264 -3.05 -17.90 0.76
CA VAL A 264 -2.09 -16.96 1.34
C VAL A 264 -0.81 -17.67 1.75
N ARG A 265 0.30 -16.99 1.55
CA ARG A 265 1.63 -17.43 1.99
C ARG A 265 2.40 -16.29 2.61
N VAL A 266 3.18 -16.62 3.63
CA VAL A 266 4.17 -15.75 4.25
C VAL A 266 5.54 -16.16 3.72
N VAL A 267 6.25 -15.22 3.11
CA VAL A 267 7.55 -15.45 2.46
C VAL A 267 8.61 -14.60 3.15
N HIS A 268 9.72 -15.21 3.53
CA HIS A 268 10.88 -14.52 4.07
C HIS A 268 11.64 -13.80 2.96
N THR A 269 11.97 -12.52 3.18
CA THR A 269 12.47 -11.63 2.13
C THR A 269 13.96 -11.78 1.83
N ARG A 270 14.72 -12.45 2.70
CA ARG A 270 16.16 -12.63 2.49
C ARG A 270 16.48 -13.73 1.47
N ASP A 271 15.69 -14.80 1.47
CA ASP A 271 15.98 -16.05 0.75
C ASP A 271 14.75 -16.62 0.02
N ALA A 272 13.65 -15.85 -0.05
CA ALA A 272 12.38 -16.23 -0.66
C ALA A 272 11.77 -17.54 -0.12
N ARG A 273 12.18 -17.97 1.09
CA ARG A 273 11.66 -19.18 1.73
C ARG A 273 10.22 -18.93 2.20
N VAL A 274 9.32 -19.84 1.85
CA VAL A 274 7.96 -19.85 2.41
C VAL A 274 8.03 -20.25 3.88
N LEU A 275 7.65 -19.35 4.77
CA LEU A 275 7.58 -19.60 6.22
C LEU A 275 6.29 -20.33 6.58
N TRP A 276 5.20 -19.97 5.90
CA TRP A 276 3.87 -20.49 6.14
C TRP A 276 2.99 -20.30 4.90
N SER A 277 2.03 -21.18 4.70
CA SER A 277 1.01 -21.04 3.65
C SER A 277 -0.25 -21.81 4.01
N ASP A 278 -1.41 -21.29 3.64
CA ASP A 278 -2.69 -21.94 3.85
C ASP A 278 -3.73 -21.50 2.79
N GLU A 279 -4.82 -22.26 2.69
CA GLU A 279 -5.96 -21.99 1.79
C GLU A 279 -7.27 -22.00 2.57
N TYR A 280 -8.04 -20.92 2.42
CA TYR A 280 -9.36 -20.75 3.03
C TYR A 280 -10.45 -20.75 1.95
N ALA A 281 -11.62 -21.32 2.24
CA ALA A 281 -12.73 -21.37 1.30
C ALA A 281 -14.08 -21.07 1.96
N GLY A 282 -14.80 -20.05 1.48
CA GLY A 282 -16.10 -19.63 2.02
C GLY A 282 -17.11 -19.22 0.94
N PRO A 283 -18.42 -19.19 1.22
CA PRO A 283 -19.43 -18.62 0.33
C PRO A 283 -19.19 -17.13 0.04
N VAL A 284 -19.57 -16.67 -1.15
CA VAL A 284 -19.33 -15.30 -1.67
C VAL A 284 -20.02 -14.18 -0.86
N SER A 285 -20.98 -14.50 0.03
CA SER A 285 -21.88 -13.51 0.63
C SER A 285 -22.00 -13.48 2.16
N ALA A 286 -21.43 -14.44 2.91
CA ALA A 286 -21.71 -14.57 4.36
C ALA A 286 -20.49 -14.78 5.27
N ASP A 287 -19.30 -15.11 4.72
CA ASP A 287 -18.15 -15.58 5.53
C ASP A 287 -16.84 -14.78 5.32
N ASP A 288 -16.87 -13.57 4.70
CA ASP A 288 -15.66 -12.74 4.50
C ASP A 288 -14.89 -12.51 5.80
N MET A 289 -15.61 -12.26 6.89
CA MET A 289 -15.05 -12.04 8.21
C MET A 289 -14.46 -13.31 8.85
N GLN A 290 -15.05 -14.49 8.61
CA GLN A 290 -14.46 -15.75 9.10
C GLN A 290 -13.16 -16.06 8.36
N ILE A 291 -13.13 -15.79 7.05
CA ILE A 291 -11.91 -15.91 6.24
C ILE A 291 -10.86 -14.91 6.75
N GLU A 292 -11.23 -13.66 6.99
CA GLU A 292 -10.34 -12.63 7.54
C GLU A 292 -9.74 -13.06 8.89
N GLN A 293 -10.57 -13.46 9.86
CA GLN A 293 -10.11 -13.90 11.18
C GLN A 293 -9.19 -15.12 11.08
N ALA A 294 -9.52 -16.10 10.21
CA ALA A 294 -8.70 -17.27 9.99
C ALA A 294 -7.35 -16.91 9.33
N LEU A 295 -7.36 -15.96 8.38
CA LEU A 295 -6.16 -15.42 7.75
C LEU A 295 -5.24 -14.72 8.75
N VAL A 296 -5.79 -13.84 9.58
CA VAL A 296 -5.03 -13.13 10.63
C VAL A 296 -4.41 -14.14 11.60
N ALA A 297 -5.19 -15.08 12.12
CA ALA A 297 -4.71 -16.11 13.04
C ALA A 297 -3.64 -17.01 12.40
N GLY A 298 -3.85 -17.40 11.13
CA GLY A 298 -2.92 -18.20 10.35
C GLY A 298 -1.59 -17.50 10.12
N VAL A 299 -1.63 -16.25 9.64
CA VAL A 299 -0.43 -15.42 9.41
C VAL A 299 0.35 -15.21 10.70
N LEU A 300 -0.32 -14.85 11.80
CA LEU A 300 0.33 -14.66 13.10
C LEU A 300 0.96 -15.95 13.65
N THR A 301 0.34 -17.09 13.39
CA THR A 301 0.94 -18.40 13.72
C THR A 301 2.16 -18.70 12.85
N GLY A 302 2.06 -18.41 11.55
CA GLY A 302 3.13 -18.62 10.58
C GLY A 302 4.40 -17.81 10.83
N ILE A 303 4.30 -16.69 11.55
CA ILE A 303 5.43 -15.81 11.91
C ILE A 303 5.94 -15.99 13.35
N ASP A 304 5.43 -16.99 14.08
CA ASP A 304 5.72 -17.20 15.50
C ASP A 304 5.38 -15.98 16.39
N ALA A 305 4.27 -15.28 16.11
CA ALA A 305 3.88 -14.14 16.92
C ALA A 305 3.53 -14.58 18.35
N ASP A 306 3.88 -13.75 19.34
CA ASP A 306 3.58 -14.03 20.75
C ASP A 306 2.06 -14.19 20.99
N GLU A 307 1.66 -15.05 21.94
CA GLU A 307 0.24 -15.32 22.23
C GLU A 307 -0.55 -14.07 22.65
N ALA A 308 0.10 -13.11 23.29
CA ALA A 308 -0.50 -11.81 23.61
C ALA A 308 -0.83 -11.01 22.34
N VAL A 309 0.04 -11.06 21.34
CA VAL A 309 -0.16 -10.42 20.03
C VAL A 309 -1.32 -11.09 19.29
N ARG A 310 -1.38 -12.43 19.29
CA ARG A 310 -2.48 -13.19 18.69
C ARG A 310 -3.84 -12.82 19.27
N ARG A 311 -3.95 -12.78 20.60
CA ARG A 311 -5.19 -12.38 21.28
C ARG A 311 -5.58 -10.93 21.01
N MET A 312 -4.61 -10.02 20.93
CA MET A 312 -4.88 -8.61 20.64
C MET A 312 -5.42 -8.41 19.22
N ALA A 313 -4.78 -9.02 18.22
CA ALA A 313 -5.21 -8.93 16.83
C ALA A 313 -6.62 -9.52 16.64
N ALA A 314 -6.91 -10.66 17.29
CA ALA A 314 -8.23 -11.32 17.21
C ALA A 314 -9.35 -10.58 17.97
N ALA A 315 -9.03 -9.80 19.00
CA ALA A 315 -10.04 -9.17 19.86
C ALA A 315 -10.74 -7.95 19.24
N GLY A 316 -10.13 -7.30 18.25
CA GLY A 316 -10.69 -6.06 17.68
C GLY A 316 -11.59 -6.25 16.45
N ASP A 317 -11.94 -7.49 16.12
CA ASP A 317 -12.79 -7.84 14.97
C ASP A 317 -14.11 -8.48 15.43
N ALA A 318 -14.85 -7.73 16.27
CA ALA A 318 -16.24 -8.08 16.60
C ALA A 318 -17.06 -8.26 15.31
N ALA A 319 -18.06 -9.12 15.37
CA ALA A 319 -18.75 -9.57 14.17
C ALA A 319 -19.64 -8.48 13.56
N LEU A 320 -19.14 -7.77 12.54
CA LEU A 320 -19.97 -6.89 11.71
C LEU A 320 -21.02 -7.73 11.01
N ASP A 321 -22.21 -7.16 10.85
CA ASP A 321 -23.15 -7.65 9.84
C ASP A 321 -22.42 -7.73 8.47
N PRO A 322 -22.50 -8.85 7.71
CA PRO A 322 -21.75 -9.02 6.47
C PRO A 322 -22.00 -7.91 5.43
N PHE A 323 -23.23 -7.37 5.39
CA PHE A 323 -23.57 -6.27 4.50
C PHE A 323 -22.96 -4.96 4.99
N ALA A 324 -22.97 -4.68 6.30
CA ALA A 324 -22.26 -3.54 6.90
C ALA A 324 -20.74 -3.63 6.68
N HIS A 325 -20.15 -4.82 6.81
CA HIS A 325 -18.73 -5.06 6.60
C HIS A 325 -18.29 -4.75 5.17
N ARG A 326 -19.05 -5.21 4.16
CA ARG A 326 -18.76 -4.88 2.76
C ARG A 326 -18.78 -3.37 2.50
N LEU A 327 -19.77 -2.66 3.05
CA LEU A 327 -19.89 -1.21 2.92
C LEU A 327 -18.75 -0.46 3.63
N TYR A 328 -18.28 -0.99 4.77
CA TYR A 328 -17.09 -0.50 5.46
C TYR A 328 -15.85 -0.58 4.57
N LEU A 329 -15.59 -1.74 3.97
CA LEU A 329 -14.44 -1.93 3.05
C LEU A 329 -14.54 -1.02 1.81
N GLU A 330 -15.74 -0.87 1.24
CA GLU A 330 -16.01 0.07 0.15
C GLU A 330 -15.68 1.52 0.56
N GLY A 331 -16.12 1.95 1.74
CA GLY A 331 -15.83 3.29 2.27
C GLY A 331 -14.34 3.52 2.49
N GLN A 332 -13.62 2.54 3.04
CA GLN A 332 -12.17 2.61 3.25
C GLN A 332 -11.41 2.72 1.92
N HIS A 333 -11.79 1.92 0.91
CA HIS A 333 -11.22 2.03 -0.43
C HIS A 333 -11.42 3.44 -1.01
N LEU A 334 -12.62 4.02 -0.85
CA LEU A 334 -12.93 5.37 -1.31
C LEU A 334 -12.13 6.44 -0.57
N LEU A 335 -12.00 6.37 0.75
CA LEU A 335 -11.18 7.31 1.53
C LEU A 335 -9.72 7.32 1.09
N ASN A 336 -9.19 6.17 0.68
CA ASN A 336 -7.82 6.05 0.22
C ASN A 336 -7.56 6.76 -1.13
N ARG A 337 -8.59 7.05 -1.94
CA ARG A 337 -8.44 7.79 -3.20
C ARG A 337 -8.22 9.30 -3.02
N ARG A 338 -8.63 9.86 -1.87
CA ARG A 338 -8.38 11.27 -1.48
C ARG A 338 -8.83 12.32 -2.51
N THR A 339 -9.94 12.08 -3.22
CA THR A 339 -10.62 13.09 -4.06
C THR A 339 -11.88 13.63 -3.36
N PRO A 340 -12.31 14.87 -3.65
CA PRO A 340 -13.55 15.43 -3.09
C PRO A 340 -14.76 14.49 -3.24
N GLU A 341 -14.91 13.88 -4.43
CA GLU A 341 -16.00 12.98 -4.79
C GLU A 341 -15.88 11.66 -4.03
N SER A 342 -14.66 11.10 -3.95
CA SER A 342 -14.42 9.84 -3.26
C SER A 342 -14.68 9.94 -1.75
N VAL A 343 -14.30 11.05 -1.12
CA VAL A 343 -14.53 11.29 0.31
C VAL A 343 -16.03 11.44 0.58
N THR A 344 -16.75 12.15 -0.30
CA THR A 344 -18.22 12.30 -0.20
C THR A 344 -18.92 10.94 -0.30
N LEU A 345 -18.54 10.12 -1.29
CA LEU A 345 -19.11 8.78 -1.45
C LEU A 345 -18.74 7.85 -0.28
N ALA A 346 -17.56 8.01 0.32
CA ALA A 346 -17.16 7.25 1.50
C ALA A 346 -18.09 7.53 2.69
N VAL A 347 -18.43 8.81 2.94
CA VAL A 347 -19.42 9.20 3.96
C VAL A 347 -20.75 8.49 3.72
N GLU A 348 -21.24 8.45 2.48
CA GLU A 348 -22.48 7.74 2.13
C GLU A 348 -22.40 6.24 2.43
N ARG A 349 -21.28 5.59 2.10
CA ARG A 349 -21.08 4.16 2.36
C ARG A 349 -21.02 3.84 3.85
N PHE A 350 -20.30 4.63 4.64
CA PHE A 350 -20.27 4.45 6.09
C PHE A 350 -21.63 4.70 6.73
N GLN A 351 -22.40 5.69 6.26
CA GLN A 351 -23.75 5.91 6.77
C GLN A 351 -24.69 4.73 6.46
N GLN A 352 -24.58 4.14 5.27
CA GLN A 352 -25.32 2.92 4.93
C GLN A 352 -24.89 1.73 5.79
N ALA A 353 -23.60 1.59 6.08
CA ALA A 353 -23.08 0.55 6.97
C ALA A 353 -23.64 0.71 8.39
N ILE A 354 -23.64 1.94 8.94
CA ILE A 354 -24.19 2.25 10.27
C ILE A 354 -25.69 1.97 10.32
N ASN A 355 -26.44 2.18 9.24
CA ASN A 355 -27.86 1.84 9.21
C ASN A 355 -28.10 0.33 9.28
N ALA A 356 -27.15 -0.49 8.80
CA ALA A 356 -27.22 -1.94 8.89
C ALA A 356 -26.73 -2.46 10.24
N ASP A 357 -25.69 -1.86 10.81
CA ASP A 357 -25.13 -2.21 12.11
C ASP A 357 -24.80 -0.95 12.95
N PRO A 358 -25.77 -0.41 13.70
CA PRO A 358 -25.62 0.88 14.37
C PRO A 358 -24.72 0.86 15.62
N ASP A 359 -24.41 -0.34 16.14
CA ASP A 359 -23.65 -0.51 17.38
C ASP A 359 -22.18 -0.90 17.13
N ASP A 360 -21.73 -1.02 15.88
CA ASP A 360 -20.31 -1.18 15.56
C ASP A 360 -19.54 0.15 15.64
N ALA A 361 -18.64 0.24 16.61
CA ALA A 361 -17.82 1.42 16.88
C ALA A 361 -16.87 1.81 15.72
N ARG A 362 -16.38 0.86 14.94
CA ARG A 362 -15.44 1.11 13.83
C ARG A 362 -16.11 1.87 12.70
N LEU A 363 -17.39 1.59 12.43
CA LEU A 363 -18.17 2.32 11.42
C LEU A 363 -18.30 3.80 11.77
N HIS A 364 -18.59 4.10 13.04
CA HIS A 364 -18.65 5.47 13.55
C HIS A 364 -17.28 6.16 13.52
N ALA A 365 -16.19 5.44 13.83
CA ALA A 365 -14.84 5.98 13.73
C ALA A 365 -14.43 6.29 12.28
N ALA A 366 -14.78 5.42 11.33
CA ALA A 366 -14.52 5.63 9.91
C ALA A 366 -15.34 6.80 9.34
N LEU A 367 -16.61 6.92 9.75
CA LEU A 367 -17.44 8.09 9.43
C LEU A 367 -16.83 9.39 9.99
N ALA A 368 -16.33 9.35 11.23
CA ALA A 368 -15.66 10.50 11.84
C ALA A 368 -14.42 10.94 11.05
N GLN A 369 -13.60 9.98 10.64
CA GLN A 369 -12.44 10.24 9.79
C GLN A 369 -12.86 10.81 8.43
N ALA A 370 -13.89 10.24 7.80
CA ALA A 370 -14.41 10.72 6.52
C ALA A 370 -14.89 12.19 6.61
N HIS A 371 -15.63 12.55 7.67
CA HIS A 371 -16.02 13.93 7.91
C HIS A 371 -14.84 14.86 8.10
N LEU A 372 -13.84 14.47 8.89
CA LEU A 372 -12.63 15.29 9.05
C LEU A 372 -11.90 15.45 7.71
N LEU A 373 -11.86 14.43 6.86
CA LEU A 373 -11.24 14.52 5.53
C LEU A 373 -11.96 15.44 4.56
N ARG A 374 -13.26 15.69 4.75
CA ARG A 374 -13.99 16.69 3.95
C ARG A 374 -13.48 18.11 4.17
N SER A 375 -12.88 18.43 5.31
CA SER A 375 -12.25 19.75 5.53
C SER A 375 -11.04 19.93 4.62
N TYR A 376 -10.26 18.87 4.40
CA TYR A 376 -9.05 18.93 3.57
C TYR A 376 -9.32 18.79 2.07
N TRP A 377 -10.38 18.06 1.67
CA TRP A 377 -10.58 17.67 0.27
C TRP A 377 -11.89 18.13 -0.37
N SER A 378 -12.89 18.61 0.39
CA SER A 378 -14.24 18.86 -0.16
C SER A 378 -14.74 20.30 0.01
N ASN A 379 -13.84 21.28 0.17
CA ASN A 379 -14.16 22.71 0.40
C ASN A 379 -15.22 22.95 1.50
N SER A 380 -15.44 21.98 2.39
CA SER A 380 -16.45 22.06 3.45
C SER A 380 -15.88 22.85 4.62
N SER A 381 -16.69 23.75 5.21
CA SER A 381 -16.22 24.60 6.31
C SER A 381 -16.02 23.78 7.59
N ALA A 382 -15.03 24.17 8.41
CA ALA A 382 -14.79 23.56 9.71
C ALA A 382 -16.06 23.53 10.59
N GLY A 383 -16.86 24.61 10.57
CA GLY A 383 -18.11 24.70 11.31
C GLY A 383 -19.18 23.68 10.89
N GLU A 384 -19.12 23.15 9.68
CA GLU A 384 -20.00 22.08 9.21
C GLU A 384 -19.46 20.70 9.61
N VAL A 385 -18.18 20.44 9.35
CA VAL A 385 -17.61 19.08 9.41
C VAL A 385 -17.13 18.69 10.81
N VAL A 386 -16.66 19.64 11.62
CA VAL A 386 -16.13 19.35 12.97
C VAL A 386 -17.22 18.81 13.91
N PRO A 387 -18.44 19.39 13.97
CA PRO A 387 -19.51 18.82 14.79
C PRO A 387 -19.87 17.38 14.38
N LEU A 388 -19.92 17.10 13.08
CA LEU A 388 -20.23 15.77 12.54
C LEU A 388 -19.13 14.76 12.88
N ALA A 389 -17.87 15.12 12.63
CA ALA A 389 -16.73 14.28 12.95
C ALA A 389 -16.63 13.99 14.45
N ARG A 390 -16.84 15.01 15.30
CA ARG A 390 -16.81 14.86 16.76
C ARG A 390 -17.95 13.97 17.26
N ALA A 391 -19.17 14.16 16.77
CA ALA A 391 -20.30 13.34 17.17
C ALA A 391 -20.08 11.86 16.83
N ALA A 392 -19.62 11.57 15.61
CA ALA A 392 -19.31 10.21 15.19
C ALA A 392 -18.15 9.60 16.00
N ALA A 393 -17.07 10.34 16.26
CA ALA A 393 -15.95 9.85 17.06
C ALA A 393 -16.34 9.59 18.53
N ASN A 394 -17.16 10.46 19.13
CA ASN A 394 -17.69 10.24 20.48
C ASN A 394 -18.57 9.00 20.53
N ARG A 395 -19.46 8.81 19.54
CA ARG A 395 -20.30 7.61 19.45
C ARG A 395 -19.46 6.34 19.33
N ALA A 396 -18.39 6.37 18.55
CA ALA A 396 -17.45 5.26 18.46
C ALA A 396 -16.84 4.91 19.84
N ILE A 397 -16.39 5.90 20.61
CA ILE A 397 -15.80 5.69 21.94
C ILE A 397 -16.83 5.21 22.98
N GLU A 398 -18.07 5.69 22.90
CA GLU A 398 -19.18 5.22 23.74
C GLU A 398 -19.48 3.74 23.51
N LEU A 399 -19.42 3.28 22.26
CA LEU A 399 -19.61 1.90 21.87
C LEU A 399 -18.39 1.03 22.23
N ASP A 400 -17.19 1.52 21.90
CA ASP A 400 -15.93 0.87 22.20
C ASP A 400 -14.77 1.88 22.33
N SER A 401 -14.31 2.06 23.57
CA SER A 401 -13.17 2.92 23.92
C SER A 401 -11.79 2.41 23.46
N THR A 402 -11.74 1.29 22.75
CA THR A 402 -10.50 0.71 22.19
C THR A 402 -10.32 0.98 20.70
N VAL A 403 -11.28 1.64 20.04
CA VAL A 403 -11.12 2.06 18.64
C VAL A 403 -10.14 3.23 18.52
N ALA A 404 -8.96 2.96 17.96
CA ALA A 404 -7.86 3.93 17.87
C ALA A 404 -8.20 5.14 17.00
N GLY A 405 -8.81 4.90 15.83
CA GLY A 405 -9.15 5.95 14.85
C GLY A 405 -10.02 7.07 15.41
N ALA A 406 -10.97 6.76 16.31
CA ALA A 406 -11.82 7.76 16.96
C ALA A 406 -11.01 8.71 17.85
N HIS A 407 -10.04 8.18 18.60
CA HIS A 407 -9.13 8.98 19.41
C HIS A 407 -8.23 9.86 18.53
N ALA A 408 -7.72 9.36 17.40
CA ALA A 408 -6.91 10.14 16.48
C ALA A 408 -7.69 11.31 15.84
N VAL A 409 -8.96 11.08 15.50
CA VAL A 409 -9.86 12.13 14.98
C VAL A 409 -10.12 13.20 16.05
N LEU A 410 -10.48 12.81 17.27
CA LEU A 410 -10.69 13.76 18.37
C LEU A 410 -9.40 14.52 18.69
N GLY A 411 -8.24 13.86 18.66
CA GLY A 411 -6.95 14.50 18.89
C GLY A 411 -6.66 15.57 17.84
N SER A 412 -6.94 15.27 16.57
CA SER A 412 -6.82 16.23 15.47
C SER A 412 -7.74 17.42 15.67
N ILE A 413 -9.00 17.17 16.06
CA ILE A 413 -9.97 18.22 16.33
C ILE A 413 -9.54 19.11 17.50
N ALA A 414 -9.04 18.50 18.57
CA ALA A 414 -8.64 19.18 19.79
C ALA A 414 -7.55 20.23 19.54
N TYR A 415 -6.49 19.91 18.78
CA TYR A 415 -5.45 20.92 18.53
C TYR A 415 -5.78 21.89 17.38
N GLN A 416 -6.49 21.44 16.34
CA GLN A 416 -6.76 22.26 15.15
C GLN A 416 -7.86 23.28 15.40
N TYR A 417 -8.93 22.88 16.09
CA TYR A 417 -10.14 23.69 16.21
C TYR A 417 -10.44 24.13 17.65
N ASP A 418 -10.12 23.29 18.65
CA ASP A 418 -10.37 23.64 20.06
C ASP A 418 -9.17 24.34 20.73
N TRP A 419 -8.02 24.36 20.06
CA TRP A 419 -6.73 24.82 20.59
C TRP A 419 -6.35 24.17 21.93
N ASN A 420 -6.80 22.93 22.16
CA ASN A 420 -6.54 22.13 23.34
C ASN A 420 -5.41 21.11 23.07
N TRP A 421 -4.18 21.60 23.10
CA TRP A 421 -2.97 20.82 22.80
C TRP A 421 -2.73 19.66 23.77
N SER A 422 -3.05 19.83 25.05
CA SER A 422 -2.88 18.77 26.07
C SER A 422 -3.82 17.59 25.83
N ASP A 423 -5.08 17.88 25.49
CA ASP A 423 -6.06 16.83 25.21
C ASP A 423 -5.72 16.12 23.90
N ALA A 424 -5.31 16.89 22.88
CA ALA A 424 -4.81 16.33 21.62
C ALA A 424 -3.67 15.34 21.82
N GLU A 425 -2.65 15.70 22.62
CA GLU A 425 -1.54 14.78 22.92
C GLU A 425 -2.02 13.51 23.65
N HIS A 426 -2.92 13.66 24.63
CA HIS A 426 -3.46 12.51 25.34
C HIS A 426 -4.20 11.54 24.40
N LEU A 427 -5.03 12.10 23.51
CA LEU A 427 -5.82 11.36 22.53
C LEU A 427 -4.93 10.67 21.48
N PHE A 428 -3.94 11.35 20.91
CA PHE A 428 -2.99 10.73 19.98
C PHE A 428 -2.18 9.62 20.65
N ARG A 429 -1.69 9.83 21.88
CA ARG A 429 -0.98 8.78 22.63
C ARG A 429 -1.90 7.60 22.94
N ARG A 430 -3.19 7.82 23.16
CA ARG A 430 -4.16 6.73 23.34
C ARG A 430 -4.36 5.96 22.04
N ALA A 431 -4.54 6.65 20.92
CA ALA A 431 -4.64 6.01 19.60
C ALA A 431 -3.42 5.14 19.30
N LEU A 432 -2.21 5.67 19.47
CA LEU A 432 -0.95 4.96 19.20
C LEU A 432 -0.63 3.84 20.21
N ARG A 433 -1.24 3.84 21.40
CA ARG A 433 -1.18 2.68 22.31
C ARG A 433 -2.10 1.55 21.87
N LEU A 434 -3.20 1.86 21.19
CA LEU A 434 -4.18 0.89 20.70
C LEU A 434 -3.73 0.31 19.35
N GLU A 435 -3.25 1.16 18.44
CA GLU A 435 -2.76 0.80 17.11
C GLU A 435 -1.37 1.41 16.87
N PRO A 436 -0.29 0.73 17.35
CA PRO A 436 1.08 1.27 17.29
C PRO A 436 1.70 1.30 15.89
N ASN A 437 1.08 0.67 14.90
CA ASN A 437 1.53 0.69 13.50
C ASN A 437 0.67 1.59 12.60
N ASP A 438 -0.19 2.45 13.15
CA ASP A 438 -0.94 3.42 12.34
C ASP A 438 -0.02 4.58 11.89
N ALA A 439 0.49 4.47 10.66
CA ALA A 439 1.34 5.48 10.03
C ALA A 439 0.65 6.86 9.93
N ALA A 440 -0.67 6.89 9.72
CA ALA A 440 -1.43 8.13 9.61
C ALA A 440 -1.56 8.80 10.99
N ALA A 441 -1.82 8.06 12.06
CA ALA A 441 -1.83 8.59 13.41
C ALA A 441 -0.45 9.14 13.82
N HIS A 442 0.64 8.44 13.48
CA HIS A 442 2.01 8.95 13.70
C HIS A 442 2.26 10.25 12.93
N LEU A 443 1.83 10.34 11.66
CA LEU A 443 1.92 11.57 10.87
C LEU A 443 1.14 12.73 11.53
N GLN A 444 -0.10 12.50 11.95
CA GLN A 444 -0.92 13.56 12.57
C GLN A 444 -0.36 13.99 13.93
N PHE A 445 0.16 13.06 14.71
CA PHE A 445 0.80 13.38 15.98
C PHE A 445 2.10 14.17 15.77
N ALA A 446 2.91 13.81 14.76
CA ALA A 446 4.08 14.57 14.35
C ALA A 446 3.73 16.01 13.92
N ASN A 447 2.64 16.17 13.15
CA ASN A 447 2.10 17.47 12.76
C ASN A 447 1.72 18.31 13.99
N MET A 448 1.01 17.74 14.96
CA MET A 448 0.67 18.45 16.20
C MET A 448 1.95 18.88 16.96
N LEU A 449 2.92 17.96 17.12
CA LEU A 449 4.17 18.22 17.83
C LEU A 449 5.01 19.31 17.17
N GLN A 450 5.09 19.35 15.84
CA GLN A 450 5.85 20.41 15.16
C GLN A 450 5.20 21.78 15.35
N TRP A 451 3.86 21.87 15.34
CA TRP A 451 3.15 23.13 15.52
C TRP A 451 3.25 23.63 16.96
N ALA A 452 3.31 22.70 17.92
CA ALA A 452 3.67 22.98 19.32
C ALA A 452 5.15 23.37 19.51
N GLY A 453 5.99 23.29 18.48
CA GLY A 453 7.43 23.59 18.54
C GLY A 453 8.29 22.47 19.15
N ARG A 454 7.74 21.26 19.33
CA ARG A 454 8.42 20.09 19.87
C ARG A 454 9.12 19.31 18.75
N PHE A 455 10.01 19.98 18.03
CA PHE A 455 10.61 19.45 16.79
C PHE A 455 11.38 18.13 16.97
N GLY A 456 12.00 17.91 18.13
CA GLY A 456 12.70 16.65 18.41
C GLY A 456 11.75 15.46 18.44
N GLU A 457 10.65 15.58 19.16
CA GLU A 457 9.61 14.54 19.24
C GLU A 457 8.88 14.41 17.90
N ALA A 458 8.59 15.52 17.21
CA ALA A 458 7.98 15.49 15.88
C ALA A 458 8.81 14.67 14.88
N ARG A 459 10.15 14.83 14.87
CA ARG A 459 11.04 14.03 14.00
C ARG A 459 10.97 12.54 14.29
N GLU A 460 10.85 12.17 15.56
CA GLU A 460 10.73 10.77 15.95
C GLU A 460 9.42 10.17 15.43
N GLU A 461 8.30 10.88 15.59
CA GLU A 461 7.01 10.43 15.07
C GLU A 461 6.99 10.40 13.53
N TYR A 462 7.61 11.37 12.85
CA TYR A 462 7.80 11.31 11.40
C TYR A 462 8.68 10.13 10.96
N ARG A 463 9.73 9.80 11.72
CA ARG A 463 10.59 8.64 11.46
C ARG A 463 9.75 7.36 11.57
N ARG A 464 8.93 7.23 12.61
CA ARG A 464 8.00 6.09 12.76
C ARG A 464 7.01 6.01 11.60
N ALA A 465 6.38 7.13 11.23
CA ALA A 465 5.48 7.18 10.07
C ALA A 465 6.17 6.73 8.77
N ARG A 466 7.43 7.12 8.53
CA ARG A 466 8.23 6.68 7.36
C ARG A 466 8.62 5.22 7.41
N GLU A 467 8.85 4.65 8.59
CA GLU A 467 9.15 3.23 8.75
C GLU A 467 7.93 2.35 8.47
N LEU A 468 6.74 2.86 8.77
CA LEU A 468 5.46 2.18 8.57
C LEU A 468 4.91 2.40 7.16
N ASP A 469 5.17 3.54 6.53
CA ASP A 469 4.71 3.85 5.16
C ASP A 469 5.87 4.41 4.31
N PRO A 470 6.87 3.57 3.96
CA PRO A 470 8.15 3.98 3.37
C PRO A 470 8.10 4.55 1.95
N LEU A 471 6.99 4.42 1.23
CA LEU A 471 6.79 4.95 -0.12
C LEU A 471 5.83 6.15 -0.15
N SER A 472 5.42 6.67 1.01
CA SER A 472 4.47 7.78 1.11
C SER A 472 5.11 9.15 0.91
N MET A 473 4.96 9.72 -0.29
CA MET A 473 5.51 11.04 -0.61
C MET A 473 5.04 12.15 0.34
N ILE A 474 3.79 12.09 0.83
CA ILE A 474 3.26 13.09 1.77
C ILE A 474 3.93 13.01 3.15
N ILE A 475 4.24 11.81 3.65
CA ILE A 475 4.95 11.63 4.91
C ILE A 475 6.38 12.15 4.76
N TYR A 476 7.06 11.82 3.66
CA TYR A 476 8.41 12.31 3.39
C TYR A 476 8.44 13.84 3.30
N ALA A 477 7.56 14.44 2.49
CA ALA A 477 7.53 15.89 2.34
C ALA A 477 7.18 16.61 3.66
N SER A 478 6.22 16.08 4.43
CA SER A 478 5.86 16.63 5.76
C SER A 478 7.04 16.55 6.75
N SER A 479 7.87 15.50 6.67
CA SER A 479 9.04 15.35 7.55
C SER A 479 10.12 16.41 7.39
N ALA A 480 10.08 17.23 6.32
CA ALA A 480 10.95 18.39 6.15
C ALA A 480 10.55 19.58 7.07
N ALA A 481 9.29 19.65 7.51
CA ALA A 481 8.77 20.81 8.21
C ALA A 481 9.45 21.09 9.56
N PRO A 482 9.78 20.11 10.44
CA PRO A 482 10.54 20.40 11.66
C PRO A 482 11.90 21.03 11.39
N ASP A 483 12.54 20.73 10.26
CA ASP A 483 13.86 21.23 9.90
C ASP A 483 13.76 22.62 9.29
N MET A 484 12.78 22.82 8.40
CA MET A 484 12.45 24.13 7.86
C MET A 484 12.07 25.14 8.96
N LEU A 485 11.22 24.74 9.91
CA LEU A 485 10.74 25.63 10.98
C LEU A 485 11.78 25.89 12.09
N SER A 486 12.79 25.02 12.21
CA SER A 486 13.90 25.20 13.16
C SER A 486 15.18 25.78 12.54
N GLY A 487 15.13 26.22 11.27
CA GLY A 487 16.24 26.87 10.58
C GLY A 487 17.30 25.92 9.99
N ARG A 488 17.05 24.61 9.99
CA ARG A 488 17.92 23.58 9.36
C ARG A 488 17.50 23.38 7.91
N TYR A 489 17.71 24.43 7.13
CA TYR A 489 17.21 24.53 5.76
C TYR A 489 17.86 23.53 4.80
N GLN A 490 19.13 23.17 5.00
CA GLN A 490 19.81 22.24 4.11
C GLN A 490 19.22 20.82 4.21
N GLU A 491 18.95 20.36 5.43
CA GLU A 491 18.32 19.06 5.70
C GLU A 491 16.91 19.00 5.13
N ALA A 492 16.12 20.06 5.34
CA ALA A 492 14.77 20.18 4.78
C ALA A 492 14.78 20.20 3.24
N GLU A 493 15.72 20.92 2.62
CA GLU A 493 15.83 20.99 1.17
C GLU A 493 16.19 19.63 0.56
N ASN A 494 17.11 18.88 1.18
CA ASN A 494 17.48 17.54 0.71
C ASN A 494 16.26 16.60 0.70
N ILE A 495 15.42 16.66 1.75
CA ILE A 495 14.18 15.86 1.83
C ILE A 495 13.22 16.24 0.71
N LEU A 496 12.93 17.53 0.55
CA LEU A 496 11.96 18.02 -0.45
C LEU A 496 12.43 17.73 -1.88
N ARG A 497 13.72 17.90 -2.17
CA ARG A 497 14.29 17.55 -3.48
C ARG A 497 14.19 16.06 -3.76
N GLY A 498 14.47 15.20 -2.77
CA GLY A 498 14.30 13.76 -2.93
C GLY A 498 12.87 13.35 -3.26
N VAL A 499 11.86 14.03 -2.71
CA VAL A 499 10.45 13.82 -3.10
C VAL A 499 10.20 14.28 -4.54
N LEU A 500 10.73 15.44 -4.93
CA LEU A 500 10.54 16.01 -6.28
C LEU A 500 11.34 15.26 -7.36
N GLU A 501 12.36 14.49 -7.00
CA GLU A 501 13.01 13.54 -7.91
C GLU A 501 12.09 12.37 -8.29
N LEU A 502 11.18 11.98 -7.39
CA LEU A 502 10.17 10.94 -7.64
C LEU A 502 8.98 11.49 -8.42
N ASP A 503 8.46 12.65 -7.99
CA ASP A 503 7.37 13.34 -8.67
C ASP A 503 7.62 14.86 -8.68
N PRO A 504 8.13 15.41 -9.79
CA PRO A 504 8.37 16.84 -9.94
C PRO A 504 7.08 17.69 -9.83
N THR A 505 5.91 17.08 -9.99
CA THR A 505 4.61 17.75 -9.96
C THR A 505 3.94 17.72 -8.60
N PHE A 506 4.56 17.09 -7.59
CA PHE A 506 3.98 16.97 -6.27
C PHE A 506 3.85 18.35 -5.58
N ALA A 507 2.64 18.91 -5.63
CA ALA A 507 2.36 20.30 -5.26
C ALA A 507 2.80 20.64 -3.83
N PHE A 508 2.58 19.72 -2.88
CA PHE A 508 2.94 19.94 -1.49
C PHE A 508 4.45 20.12 -1.29
N ALA A 509 5.29 19.32 -1.96
CA ALA A 509 6.74 19.48 -1.87
C ALA A 509 7.24 20.75 -2.58
N ASN A 510 6.66 21.09 -3.74
CA ASN A 510 6.98 22.33 -4.46
C ASN A 510 6.67 23.58 -3.60
N ASN A 511 5.49 23.62 -2.98
CA ASN A 511 5.07 24.73 -2.12
C ASN A 511 5.97 24.87 -0.88
N ASN A 512 6.35 23.75 -0.25
CA ASN A 512 7.28 23.76 0.88
C ASN A 512 8.71 24.15 0.44
N LEU A 513 9.16 23.79 -0.77
CA LEU A 513 10.47 24.20 -1.28
C LEU A 513 10.50 25.71 -1.56
N ALA A 514 9.42 26.28 -2.14
CA ALA A 514 9.28 27.72 -2.33
C ALA A 514 9.30 28.48 -1.00
N LEU A 515 8.60 27.95 0.01
CA LEU A 515 8.61 28.51 1.37
C LEU A 515 10.01 28.42 1.98
N LEU A 516 10.67 27.27 1.89
CA LEU A 516 12.02 27.07 2.39
C LEU A 516 13.00 28.08 1.81
N LYS A 517 12.99 28.28 0.48
CA LYS A 517 13.85 29.28 -0.19
C LYS A 517 13.56 30.69 0.29
N THR A 518 12.29 31.02 0.46
CA THR A 518 11.88 32.30 1.05
C THR A 518 12.43 32.47 2.48
N LEU A 519 12.34 31.42 3.30
CA LEU A 519 12.80 31.43 4.70
C LEU A 519 14.33 31.46 4.83
N SER A 520 15.05 30.81 3.92
CA SER A 520 16.52 30.80 3.89
C SER A 520 17.13 32.09 3.33
N GLY A 521 16.29 33.05 2.88
CA GLY A 521 16.72 34.32 2.29
C GLY A 521 16.98 34.28 0.78
N ASP A 522 16.78 33.15 0.13
CA ASP A 522 16.88 32.99 -1.32
C ASP A 522 15.56 33.39 -1.99
N LEU A 523 15.24 34.68 -1.84
CA LEU A 523 13.92 35.23 -2.15
C LEU A 523 13.55 35.09 -3.63
N GLU A 524 14.50 35.32 -4.54
CA GLU A 524 14.23 35.24 -5.99
C GLU A 524 13.89 33.82 -6.43
N ASN A 525 14.60 32.80 -5.94
CA ASN A 525 14.24 31.41 -6.23
C ASN A 525 12.91 31.03 -5.58
N GLY A 526 12.63 31.48 -4.35
CA GLY A 526 11.34 31.28 -3.70
C GLY A 526 10.18 31.87 -4.51
N ILE A 527 10.32 33.11 -4.97
CA ILE A 527 9.36 33.80 -5.85
C ILE A 527 9.18 33.03 -7.16
N SER A 528 10.27 32.64 -7.82
CA SER A 528 10.22 31.90 -9.08
C SER A 528 9.45 30.60 -8.95
N LEU A 529 9.67 29.83 -7.87
CA LEU A 529 8.96 28.59 -7.61
C LEU A 529 7.46 28.82 -7.38
N TYR A 530 7.09 29.84 -6.60
CA TYR A 530 5.67 30.19 -6.41
C TYR A 530 4.99 30.63 -7.72
N GLU A 531 5.66 31.43 -8.54
CA GLU A 531 5.13 31.85 -9.84
C GLU A 531 4.96 30.68 -10.81
N ASP A 532 5.92 29.76 -10.85
CA ASP A 532 5.85 28.55 -11.68
C ASP A 532 4.71 27.63 -11.23
N ALA A 533 4.57 27.40 -9.91
CA ALA A 533 3.46 26.63 -9.35
C ALA A 533 2.11 27.25 -9.74
N GLN A 534 1.96 28.57 -9.63
CA GLN A 534 0.72 29.26 -10.04
C GLN A 534 0.43 29.16 -11.53
N LYS A 535 1.47 29.26 -12.38
CA LYS A 535 1.32 29.12 -13.83
C LYS A 535 0.85 27.71 -14.22
N ARG A 536 1.33 26.68 -13.52
CA ARG A 536 1.02 25.27 -13.82
C ARG A 536 -0.29 24.79 -13.21
N PHE A 537 -0.58 25.19 -11.97
CA PHE A 537 -1.64 24.59 -11.17
C PHE A 537 -2.72 25.60 -10.74
N GLY A 538 -2.53 26.89 -11.03
CA GLY A 538 -3.41 27.96 -10.59
C GLY A 538 -3.09 28.48 -9.18
N ARG A 539 -3.87 29.44 -8.70
CA ARG A 539 -3.69 30.03 -7.37
C ARG A 539 -4.24 29.10 -6.30
N ASP A 540 -3.43 28.81 -5.30
CA ASP A 540 -3.80 28.05 -4.10
C ASP A 540 -3.53 28.88 -2.81
N SER A 541 -3.57 28.22 -1.66
CA SER A 541 -3.30 28.85 -0.35
C SER A 541 -1.87 29.41 -0.21
N SER A 542 -0.94 29.05 -1.10
CA SER A 542 0.42 29.59 -1.11
C SER A 542 0.52 31.02 -1.66
N TYR A 543 -0.55 31.56 -2.29
CA TYR A 543 -0.53 32.89 -2.91
C TYR A 543 -0.16 34.01 -1.93
N ALA A 544 -0.60 33.93 -0.67
CA ALA A 544 -0.19 34.87 0.36
C ALA A 544 1.30 34.76 0.72
N SER A 545 1.88 33.55 0.61
CA SER A 545 3.32 33.34 0.81
C SER A 545 4.14 33.97 -0.31
N LEU A 546 3.64 33.96 -1.55
CA LEU A 546 4.23 34.75 -2.65
C LEU A 546 4.16 36.25 -2.35
N GLY A 547 3.02 36.75 -1.85
CA GLY A 547 2.90 38.16 -1.43
C GLY A 547 3.90 38.55 -0.33
N TYR A 548 4.09 37.70 0.67
CA TYR A 548 5.14 37.87 1.68
C TYR A 548 6.54 37.91 1.04
N ALA A 549 6.85 36.97 0.15
CA ALA A 549 8.14 36.90 -0.53
C ALA A 549 8.42 38.15 -1.38
N TYR A 550 7.43 38.65 -2.13
CA TYR A 550 7.54 39.92 -2.85
C TYR A 550 7.87 41.10 -1.91
N GLY A 551 7.16 41.19 -0.78
CA GLY A 551 7.41 42.26 0.19
C GLY A 551 8.84 42.19 0.75
N MET A 552 9.29 40.99 1.13
CA MET A 552 10.66 40.76 1.61
C MET A 552 11.73 41.09 0.56
N ALA A 553 11.45 40.86 -0.72
CA ALA A 553 12.34 41.20 -1.84
C ALA A 553 12.30 42.68 -2.23
N GLY A 554 11.48 43.51 -1.56
CA GLY A 554 11.30 44.92 -1.91
C GLY A 554 10.38 45.16 -3.11
N ARG A 555 9.76 44.12 -3.66
CA ARG A 555 8.76 44.16 -4.76
C ARG A 555 7.40 44.60 -4.23
N THR A 556 7.37 45.83 -3.70
CA THR A 556 6.25 46.42 -2.95
C THR A 556 4.96 46.45 -3.78
N LYS A 557 5.06 46.75 -5.08
CA LYS A 557 3.89 46.83 -5.95
C LYS A 557 3.22 45.46 -6.07
N GLU A 558 3.99 44.43 -6.38
CA GLU A 558 3.50 43.07 -6.53
C GLU A 558 2.93 42.51 -5.22
N ALA A 559 3.56 42.79 -4.08
CA ALA A 559 3.02 42.44 -2.78
C ALA A 559 1.67 43.12 -2.48
N ARG A 560 1.51 44.40 -2.86
CA ARG A 560 0.24 45.15 -2.73
C ARG A 560 -0.83 44.60 -3.68
N ASP A 561 -0.46 44.18 -4.88
CA ASP A 561 -1.38 43.55 -5.83
C ASP A 561 -1.90 42.22 -5.28
N VAL A 562 -1.03 41.39 -4.70
CA VAL A 562 -1.42 40.16 -3.98
C VAL A 562 -2.38 40.48 -2.83
N LEU A 563 -2.05 41.45 -1.98
CA LEU A 563 -2.88 41.84 -0.85
C LEU A 563 -4.27 42.34 -1.31
N SER A 564 -4.31 43.12 -2.39
CA SER A 564 -5.57 43.65 -2.94
C SER A 564 -6.43 42.54 -3.52
N SER A 565 -5.82 41.57 -4.23
CA SER A 565 -6.51 40.39 -4.73
C SER A 565 -7.09 39.55 -3.58
N LEU A 566 -6.31 39.28 -2.53
CA LEU A 566 -6.78 38.51 -1.38
C LEU A 566 -7.93 39.22 -0.64
N LYS A 567 -7.88 40.55 -0.50
CA LYS A 567 -8.98 41.34 0.09
C LYS A 567 -10.23 41.34 -0.78
N TYR A 568 -10.06 41.42 -2.10
CA TYR A 568 -11.18 41.33 -3.04
C TYR A 568 -11.84 39.95 -3.00
N GLU A 569 -11.04 38.88 -2.88
CA GLU A 569 -11.53 37.52 -2.70
C GLU A 569 -12.23 37.34 -1.33
N ALA A 570 -11.69 37.95 -0.27
CA ALA A 570 -12.28 37.93 1.07
C ALA A 570 -13.72 38.48 1.12
N ALA A 571 -14.07 39.38 0.18
CA ALA A 571 -15.42 39.92 0.06
C ALA A 571 -16.42 38.94 -0.57
N GLN A 572 -15.94 37.87 -1.23
CA GLN A 572 -16.75 36.89 -1.96
C GLN A 572 -16.72 35.51 -1.31
N ARG A 573 -15.61 35.16 -0.67
CA ARG A 573 -15.39 33.91 0.04
C ARG A 573 -14.53 34.16 1.29
N PRO A 574 -14.68 33.37 2.35
CA PRO A 574 -13.79 33.45 3.50
C PRO A 574 -12.32 33.28 3.06
N VAL A 575 -11.48 34.28 3.32
CA VAL A 575 -10.03 34.22 3.17
C VAL A 575 -9.42 34.35 4.56
N SER A 576 -8.42 33.51 4.84
CA SER A 576 -7.71 33.51 6.12
C SER A 576 -7.12 34.89 6.43
N ALA A 577 -7.47 35.43 7.60
CA ALA A 577 -6.88 36.67 8.09
C ALA A 577 -5.41 36.47 8.48
N TYR A 578 -5.03 35.25 8.89
CA TYR A 578 -3.63 34.88 9.08
C TYR A 578 -2.82 35.07 7.79
N MET A 579 -3.35 34.62 6.64
CA MET A 579 -2.70 34.80 5.34
C MET A 579 -2.54 36.27 4.95
N LEU A 580 -3.52 37.12 5.23
CA LEU A 580 -3.40 38.57 5.03
C LEU A 580 -2.30 39.18 5.92
N ALA A 581 -2.19 38.73 7.17
CA ALA A 581 -1.14 39.17 8.08
C ALA A 581 0.26 38.88 7.53
N LEU A 582 0.47 37.71 6.92
CA LEU A 582 1.75 37.37 6.30
C LEU A 582 2.15 38.39 5.24
N VAL A 583 1.26 38.77 4.32
CA VAL A 583 1.60 39.76 3.28
C VAL A 583 1.96 41.11 3.91
N HIS A 584 1.23 41.56 4.93
CA HIS A 584 1.55 42.77 5.69
C HIS A 584 2.93 42.71 6.35
N LEU A 585 3.34 41.55 6.88
CA LEU A 585 4.68 41.38 7.47
C LEU A 585 5.79 41.49 6.42
N GLY A 586 5.58 40.94 5.22
CA GLY A 586 6.49 41.10 4.09
C GLY A 586 6.66 42.56 3.70
N LEU A 587 5.56 43.33 3.70
CA LEU A 587 5.52 44.78 3.47
C LEU A 587 6.04 45.63 4.65
N ASN A 588 6.47 45.00 5.74
CA ASN A 588 6.90 45.67 6.98
C ASN A 588 5.80 46.51 7.66
N GLU A 589 4.53 46.12 7.53
CA GLU A 589 3.36 46.79 8.10
C GLU A 589 2.92 46.12 9.41
N ARG A 590 3.71 46.29 10.46
CA ARG A 590 3.56 45.58 11.75
C ARG A 590 2.17 45.71 12.37
N GLU A 591 1.62 46.92 12.46
CA GLU A 591 0.32 47.18 13.08
C GLU A 591 -0.82 46.53 12.30
N ALA A 592 -0.77 46.61 10.97
CA ALA A 592 -1.76 45.97 10.10
C ALA A 592 -1.69 44.43 10.23
N ALA A 593 -0.47 43.87 10.33
CA ALA A 593 -0.29 42.45 10.56
C ALA A 593 -0.89 41.99 11.90
N LEU A 594 -0.63 42.72 13.00
CA LEU A 594 -1.21 42.41 14.32
C LEU A 594 -2.73 42.51 14.31
N ALA A 595 -3.30 43.51 13.64
CA ALA A 595 -4.76 43.63 13.49
C ALA A 595 -5.36 42.42 12.76
N GLN A 596 -4.70 41.94 11.69
CA GLN A 596 -5.13 40.75 10.97
C GLN A 596 -4.97 39.47 11.80
N LEU A 597 -3.90 39.34 12.61
CA LEU A 597 -3.74 38.20 13.51
C LEU A 597 -4.82 38.16 14.62
N ASN A 598 -5.25 39.32 15.13
CA ASN A 598 -6.40 39.36 16.05
C ASN A 598 -7.73 39.03 15.37
N ALA A 599 -7.91 39.45 14.12
CA ALA A 599 -9.06 39.06 13.32
C ALA A 599 -9.07 37.54 13.09
N ALA A 600 -7.90 36.93 12.86
CA ALA A 600 -7.74 35.49 12.76
C ALA A 600 -8.18 34.77 14.05
N VAL A 601 -7.85 35.33 15.23
CA VAL A 601 -8.29 34.75 16.52
C VAL A 601 -9.81 34.81 16.64
N SER A 602 -10.41 35.96 16.31
CA SER A 602 -11.87 36.12 16.34
C SER A 602 -12.57 35.15 15.39
N ALA A 603 -11.98 34.90 14.23
CA ALA A 603 -12.49 34.01 13.20
C ALA A 603 -12.20 32.51 13.45
N HIS A 604 -11.45 32.16 14.50
CA HIS A 604 -10.93 30.80 14.72
C HIS A 604 -10.23 30.25 13.47
N ASP A 605 -9.32 31.05 12.91
CA ASP A 605 -8.60 30.73 11.69
C ASP A 605 -7.67 29.51 11.88
N ASP A 606 -7.85 28.48 11.04
CA ASP A 606 -7.12 27.20 11.11
C ASP A 606 -5.60 27.36 11.04
N TYR A 607 -5.08 28.45 10.43
CA TYR A 607 -3.64 28.68 10.32
C TYR A 607 -3.00 29.22 11.61
N LEU A 608 -3.78 29.60 12.61
CA LEU A 608 -3.24 30.08 13.89
C LEU A 608 -2.44 29.03 14.65
N ILE A 609 -2.67 27.75 14.37
CA ILE A 609 -1.85 26.65 14.93
C ILE A 609 -0.37 26.78 14.55
N TRP A 610 -0.03 27.53 13.50
CA TRP A 610 1.35 27.78 13.08
C TRP A 610 2.03 28.94 13.82
N ALA A 611 1.26 29.79 14.51
CA ALA A 611 1.72 31.09 14.99
C ALA A 611 2.98 31.00 15.88
N ARG A 612 3.09 29.95 16.70
CA ARG A 612 4.25 29.75 17.56
C ARG A 612 5.53 29.50 16.77
N VAL A 613 5.46 28.80 15.64
CA VAL A 613 6.65 28.25 14.97
C VAL A 613 6.91 28.86 13.60
N ASP A 614 5.97 29.59 13.02
CA ASP A 614 6.14 30.24 11.72
C ASP A 614 7.25 31.32 11.78
N PRO A 615 8.38 31.14 11.06
CA PRO A 615 9.48 32.10 11.11
C PRO A 615 9.13 33.45 10.48
N ARG A 616 8.08 33.52 9.65
CA ARG A 616 7.62 34.77 9.03
C ARG A 616 7.06 35.76 10.06
N LEU A 617 6.66 35.27 11.24
CA LEU A 617 6.16 36.08 12.36
C LEU A 617 7.28 36.69 13.23
N HIS A 618 8.56 36.50 12.90
CA HIS A 618 9.69 36.97 13.72
C HIS A 618 9.60 38.47 14.11
N ARG A 619 9.09 39.34 13.22
CA ARG A 619 8.96 40.79 13.47
C ARG A 619 7.92 41.17 14.52
N VAL A 620 6.91 40.32 14.74
CA VAL A 620 5.84 40.54 15.74
C VAL A 620 5.98 39.64 16.96
N ARG A 621 6.95 38.72 16.94
CA ARG A 621 7.09 37.65 17.94
C ARG A 621 7.23 38.16 19.37
N GLN A 622 7.91 39.28 19.57
CA GLN A 622 8.13 39.88 20.90
C GLN A 622 7.04 40.89 21.30
N GLU A 623 6.07 41.16 20.42
CA GLU A 623 5.02 42.13 20.70
C GLU A 623 4.06 41.61 21.78
N PRO A 624 3.70 42.41 22.79
CA PRO A 624 2.79 41.98 23.86
C PRO A 624 1.44 41.47 23.34
N GLU A 625 0.95 42.08 22.26
CA GLU A 625 -0.29 41.68 21.59
C GLU A 625 -0.16 40.28 20.95
N PHE A 626 0.95 39.99 20.28
CA PHE A 626 1.19 38.67 19.72
C PHE A 626 1.37 37.60 20.80
N GLN A 627 2.02 37.94 21.91
CA GLN A 627 2.12 37.05 23.07
C GLN A 627 0.74 36.74 23.68
N LYS A 628 -0.18 37.70 23.66
CA LYS A 628 -1.58 37.45 24.03
C LYS A 628 -2.26 36.49 23.07
N ILE A 629 -2.06 36.65 21.75
CA ILE A 629 -2.58 35.73 20.72
C ILE A 629 -2.09 34.31 20.98
N LEU A 630 -0.79 34.11 21.21
CA LEU A 630 -0.23 32.79 21.52
C LEU A 630 -0.87 32.15 22.76
N ARG A 631 -1.11 32.94 23.82
CA ARG A 631 -1.82 32.44 25.01
C ARG A 631 -3.27 32.05 24.71
N THR A 632 -3.99 32.84 23.91
CA THR A 632 -5.37 32.54 23.53
C THR A 632 -5.49 31.21 22.78
N VAL A 633 -4.53 30.91 21.90
CA VAL A 633 -4.53 29.67 21.10
C VAL A 633 -3.79 28.51 21.78
N GLY A 634 -3.53 28.59 23.10
CA GLY A 634 -2.90 27.51 23.86
C GLY A 634 -1.41 27.26 23.55
N LEU A 635 -0.74 28.20 22.87
CA LEU A 635 0.65 28.09 22.42
C LEU A 635 1.64 29.02 23.17
N GLY A 636 1.26 29.54 24.35
CA GLY A 636 2.12 30.35 25.22
C GLY A 636 3.38 29.62 25.70
N GLU A 637 4.29 30.31 26.41
CA GLU A 637 5.61 29.76 26.82
C GLU A 637 5.52 28.41 27.57
N GLU A 638 4.42 28.20 28.31
CA GLU A 638 4.05 26.94 28.96
C GLU A 638 3.15 26.07 28.06
N ALA A 639 3.61 25.66 26.89
CA ALA A 639 2.89 24.61 26.16
C ALA A 639 2.82 23.37 27.09
N PRO A 640 1.62 22.85 27.42
CA PRO A 640 1.47 21.87 28.47
C PRO A 640 2.23 20.61 28.11
N ARG A 641 3.37 20.39 28.77
CA ARG A 641 3.98 19.06 28.82
C ARG A 641 3.14 18.27 29.80
N LEU A 642 2.44 17.24 29.32
CA LEU A 642 2.03 16.20 30.25
C LEU A 642 3.31 15.66 30.90
N ALA A 643 3.31 15.58 32.23
CA ALA A 643 4.40 14.95 32.97
C ALA A 643 4.72 13.62 32.29
N LYS A 644 6.00 13.35 32.02
CA LYS A 644 6.44 12.05 31.50
C LYS A 644 5.78 10.99 32.38
N SER A 645 4.85 10.20 31.84
CA SER A 645 4.29 9.10 32.60
C SER A 645 5.45 8.20 33.03
N ASP A 646 5.50 7.82 34.31
CA ASP A 646 6.56 7.04 34.96
C ASP A 646 6.90 5.66 34.33
N ALA A 647 6.33 5.34 33.16
CA ALA A 647 6.62 4.11 32.42
C ALA A 647 8.04 4.08 31.81
N ALA A 648 8.69 5.23 31.58
CA ALA A 648 10.03 5.28 30.98
C ALA A 648 11.18 5.10 31.99
N GLN A 649 10.91 5.00 33.30
CA GLN A 649 11.95 4.84 34.32
C GLN A 649 12.20 3.38 34.75
N LYS A 650 11.51 2.40 34.13
CA LYS A 650 11.66 0.97 34.46
C LYS A 650 12.43 0.11 33.46
N VAL A 651 13.06 0.70 32.44
CA VAL A 651 13.86 -0.08 31.45
C VAL A 651 15.37 0.17 31.57
N SER A 652 15.83 0.97 32.54
CA SER A 652 17.26 1.15 32.83
C SER A 652 17.73 0.45 34.11
N GLY A 653 17.07 -0.64 34.49
CA GLY A 653 17.42 -1.40 35.69
C GLY A 653 16.60 -2.66 35.84
N LEU A 654 16.83 -3.63 34.96
CA LEU A 654 16.79 -5.08 35.21
C LEU A 654 17.39 -5.81 34.01
#